data_AF-A0A8H7T148-F1
#
_entry.id   AF-A0A8H7T148-F1
#
_cell.length_a   1.000
_cell.length_b   1.000
_cell.length_c   1.000
_cell.angle_alpha   90.00
_cell.angle_beta   90.00
_cell.angle_gamma   90.00
#
_symmetry.space_group_name_H-M   'P 1'
#
loop_
_entity.id
_entity.type
_entity.pdbx_description
1 polymer ?
#
loop_
_entity_poly.entity_id
_entity_poly.type
_entity_poly.pdbx_seq_one_letter_code
_entity_poly.pdbx_strand_id
1 'polypeptide(L)'
;MSTTRILGKDAVEFITHGLFDPSVLLSPIPITTPFALGLEAALKGIDLMDPAVCPHVQVTKVFQEYTGTTIDFSSHWNVQLNLALTRLVRVIANEHGWLEGWKALAMACPDCGMHDQLMQDVATGVDVFRSVKVSTLPRDKLDIKFRIVASPSPTNVYEIGPKTLGGHNWEDDEQYKAAVKSWDAPIDLPMGPCPFFAWIGVAKKVESFKDSPKEAAAFWTSQLLGIVDYDFDKDEKNMKGGIGHAIKHTAEMAVQTDGKMRGAAWIGLLTMDQQCFDRSIQMKWVQGGQGSFVLGPDDIDPEEFGIAGYVDCAALAPFAYQSAEELLPSRLAMFVAVIFANQHDLLFDMGCSSRISCAAYADAAGVFKYDLPQAWTIGMIDAIATRALNGPKDQKALYGDNALLVVCVWNIFNVRYRAWERFVKCTRMLRMSKSKVSAGILKRAQQGLVLIPKNLDESIGEAFERLLDPANASKMVNRKSCTADYQISDPAEHLKEYTVDAPELCEKCTSPFLQAFLKHTDVIQAIPGIPALVVHSAPVSIAAAIRRGCLFAMTGECCDACACQIGLWGNRMSDKAVISLMTVEPIMSSREWLLCNYFMGCVAFSPFRMISVLANFDLNADISFEDGAMGVRDVADC
;
A
#
# COMPACT_ATOMS: atom_id res chain seq x y z
N MET A 1 11.71 -24.30 -15.18
CA MET A 1 12.34 -24.80 -16.43
C MET A 1 13.55 -23.92 -16.72
N SER A 2 14.72 -24.50 -17.00
CA SER A 2 15.92 -23.73 -17.38
C SER A 2 15.74 -23.23 -18.82
N THR A 3 15.18 -22.03 -18.98
CA THR A 3 15.30 -21.26 -20.21
C THR A 3 16.74 -20.77 -20.31
N THR A 4 17.43 -21.19 -21.36
CA THR A 4 18.78 -20.73 -21.65
C THR A 4 18.78 -19.20 -21.74
N ARG A 5 19.50 -18.52 -20.83
CA ARG A 5 19.66 -17.05 -20.81
C ARG A 5 20.59 -16.51 -21.91
N ILE A 6 21.05 -17.38 -22.79
CA ILE A 6 22.02 -17.02 -23.84
C ILE A 6 21.24 -16.34 -24.97
N LEU A 7 21.70 -15.13 -25.32
CA LEU A 7 21.19 -14.34 -26.43
C LEU A 7 21.29 -15.10 -27.75
N GLY A 8 20.45 -14.70 -28.72
CA GLY A 8 20.56 -15.18 -30.09
C GLY A 8 21.96 -14.96 -30.67
N LYS A 9 22.41 -15.87 -31.53
CA LYS A 9 23.75 -15.79 -32.16
C LYS A 9 24.03 -14.42 -32.80
N ASP A 10 23.04 -13.86 -33.49
CA ASP A 10 23.15 -12.56 -34.17
C ASP A 10 23.31 -11.41 -33.16
N ALA A 11 22.64 -11.47 -32.00
CA ALA A 11 22.81 -10.50 -30.93
C ALA A 11 24.17 -10.61 -30.25
N VAL A 12 24.67 -11.84 -30.03
CA VAL A 12 26.02 -12.07 -29.52
C VAL A 12 27.06 -11.50 -30.46
N GLU A 13 26.98 -11.78 -31.77
CA GLU A 13 27.89 -11.22 -32.77
C GLU A 13 27.81 -9.69 -32.85
N PHE A 14 26.61 -9.11 -32.78
CA PHE A 14 26.41 -7.66 -32.81
C PHE A 14 27.00 -6.96 -31.59
N ILE A 15 26.82 -7.52 -30.39
CA ILE A 15 27.39 -6.98 -29.16
C ILE A 15 28.91 -7.13 -29.18
N THR A 16 29.43 -8.34 -29.40
CA THR A 16 30.86 -8.64 -29.29
C THR A 16 31.71 -7.88 -30.33
N HIS A 17 31.25 -7.75 -31.58
CA HIS A 17 31.95 -6.94 -32.58
C HIS A 17 31.80 -5.43 -32.31
N GLY A 18 30.65 -5.01 -31.78
CA GLY A 18 30.36 -3.60 -31.51
C GLY A 18 31.14 -3.00 -30.34
N LEU A 19 31.62 -3.82 -29.39
CA LEU A 19 32.38 -3.36 -28.21
C LEU A 19 33.74 -2.76 -28.54
N PHE A 20 34.33 -3.12 -29.69
CA PHE A 20 35.65 -2.65 -30.10
C PHE A 20 35.60 -1.51 -31.13
N ASP A 21 34.39 -1.11 -31.56
CA ASP A 21 34.16 0.02 -32.45
C ASP A 21 33.47 1.17 -31.69
N PRO A 22 34.19 2.27 -31.39
CA PRO A 22 33.62 3.43 -30.71
C PRO A 22 32.41 4.04 -31.43
N SER A 23 32.34 3.93 -32.76
CA SER A 23 31.20 4.44 -33.53
C SER A 23 29.93 3.60 -33.33
N VAL A 24 30.11 2.31 -33.04
CA VAL A 24 29.01 1.37 -32.75
C VAL A 24 28.54 1.53 -31.32
N LEU A 25 29.46 1.69 -30.35
CA LEU A 25 29.14 1.95 -28.93
C LEU A 25 28.31 3.23 -28.73
N LEU A 26 28.59 4.26 -29.52
CA LEU A 26 27.88 5.56 -29.47
C LEU A 26 26.53 5.55 -30.20
N SER A 27 26.21 4.49 -30.94
CA SER A 27 24.92 4.34 -31.62
C SER A 27 23.85 3.83 -30.63
N PRO A 28 22.79 4.60 -30.36
CA PRO A 28 21.80 4.22 -29.36
C PRO A 28 20.95 3.05 -29.86
N ILE A 29 20.82 2.02 -29.03
CA ILE A 29 19.81 0.96 -29.18
C ILE A 29 18.65 1.31 -28.25
N PRO A 30 17.50 1.78 -28.74
CA PRO A 30 16.35 1.98 -27.87
C PRO A 30 15.81 0.62 -27.38
N ILE A 31 15.29 0.58 -26.16
CA ILE A 31 14.41 -0.52 -25.76
C ILE A 31 13.09 -0.36 -26.53
N THR A 32 12.70 -1.43 -27.21
CA THR A 32 11.45 -1.53 -27.99
C THR A 32 10.39 -2.36 -27.28
N THR A 33 10.80 -3.13 -26.26
CA THR A 33 9.90 -3.91 -25.42
C THR A 33 8.97 -2.99 -24.61
N PRO A 34 7.65 -3.28 -24.55
CA PRO A 34 6.71 -2.57 -23.67
C PRO A 34 7.11 -2.62 -22.19
N PHE A 35 6.65 -1.65 -21.40
CA PHE A 35 6.85 -1.60 -19.94
C PHE A 35 8.32 -1.52 -19.50
N ALA A 36 9.15 -0.80 -20.25
CA ALA A 36 10.58 -0.64 -19.97
C ALA A 36 11.01 0.84 -19.88
N LEU A 37 10.07 1.73 -19.53
CA LEU A 37 10.34 3.17 -19.45
C LEU A 37 11.29 3.48 -18.28
N GLY A 38 11.11 2.79 -17.16
CA GLY A 38 11.94 2.90 -15.97
C GLY A 38 13.35 2.38 -16.26
N LEU A 39 13.44 1.20 -16.87
CA LEU A 39 14.71 0.62 -17.30
C LEU A 39 15.46 1.56 -18.26
N GLU A 40 14.80 2.05 -19.31
CA GLU A 40 15.44 2.97 -20.27
C GLU A 40 15.91 4.27 -19.61
N ALA A 41 15.15 4.80 -18.64
CA ALA A 41 15.56 5.98 -17.89
C ALA A 41 16.82 5.73 -17.05
N ALA A 42 16.92 4.58 -16.37
CA ALA A 42 18.12 4.17 -15.64
C ALA A 42 19.34 4.05 -16.57
N LEU A 43 19.18 3.36 -17.70
CA LEU A 43 20.27 3.12 -18.66
C LEU A 43 20.78 4.41 -19.30
N LYS A 44 19.89 5.34 -19.67
CA LYS A 44 20.27 6.68 -20.16
C LYS A 44 21.07 7.46 -19.13
N GLY A 45 20.72 7.34 -17.85
CA GLY A 45 21.51 7.93 -16.78
C GLY A 45 22.93 7.35 -16.78
N ILE A 46 23.05 6.02 -16.80
CA ILE A 46 24.34 5.32 -16.74
C ILE A 46 25.24 5.68 -17.94
N ASP A 47 24.66 5.84 -19.14
CA ASP A 47 25.40 6.22 -20.36
C ASP A 47 26.17 7.54 -20.19
N LEU A 48 25.69 8.46 -19.35
CA LEU A 48 26.22 9.81 -19.16
C LEU A 48 27.21 9.93 -18.00
N MET A 49 27.54 8.83 -17.33
CA MET A 49 28.39 8.84 -16.14
C MET A 49 29.88 8.62 -16.45
N ASP A 50 30.70 9.53 -15.93
CA ASP A 50 32.16 9.42 -15.94
C ASP A 50 32.71 8.28 -15.04
N PRO A 51 32.26 8.09 -13.78
CA PRO A 51 32.66 6.93 -12.99
C PRO A 51 31.93 5.66 -13.45
N ALA A 52 32.61 4.53 -13.33
CA ALA A 52 31.99 3.22 -13.58
C ALA A 52 30.90 3.00 -12.54
N VAL A 53 29.68 2.72 -13.00
CA VAL A 53 28.55 2.43 -12.11
C VAL A 53 28.72 1.04 -11.49
N CYS A 54 29.31 0.10 -12.21
CA CYS A 54 29.51 -1.28 -11.78
C CYS A 54 31.00 -1.68 -11.84
N PRO A 55 31.49 -2.57 -10.95
CA PRO A 55 32.83 -3.12 -11.06
C PRO A 55 33.03 -3.92 -12.35
N HIS A 56 34.20 -3.81 -12.99
CA HIS A 56 34.52 -4.54 -14.24
C HIS A 56 34.27 -6.05 -14.14
N VAL A 57 34.61 -6.65 -13.00
CA VAL A 57 34.41 -8.09 -12.75
C VAL A 57 32.94 -8.49 -12.84
N GLN A 58 32.03 -7.66 -12.33
CA GLN A 58 30.59 -7.95 -12.39
C GLN A 58 30.05 -7.77 -13.80
N VAL A 59 30.52 -6.75 -14.54
CA VAL A 59 30.15 -6.58 -15.95
C VAL A 59 30.61 -7.77 -16.79
N THR A 60 31.86 -8.24 -16.64
CA THR A 60 32.35 -9.45 -17.32
C THR A 60 31.48 -10.67 -17.00
N LYS A 61 31.06 -10.84 -15.74
CA LYS A 61 30.16 -11.93 -15.32
C LYS A 61 28.81 -11.85 -16.05
N VAL A 62 28.24 -10.66 -16.19
CA VAL A 62 26.97 -10.45 -16.90
C VAL A 62 27.10 -10.78 -18.38
N PHE A 63 28.19 -10.35 -19.01
CA PHE A 63 28.49 -10.72 -20.39
C PHE A 63 28.63 -12.23 -20.56
N GLN A 64 29.37 -12.90 -19.68
CA GLN A 64 29.54 -14.35 -19.73
C GLN A 64 28.20 -15.09 -19.60
N GLU A 65 27.32 -14.66 -18.69
CA GLU A 65 26.01 -15.28 -18.46
C GLU A 65 25.11 -15.19 -19.70
N TYR A 66 25.03 -14.03 -20.34
CA TYR A 66 24.07 -13.78 -21.43
C TYR A 66 24.65 -14.00 -22.83
N THR A 67 25.96 -13.98 -23.01
CA THR A 67 26.59 -14.18 -24.33
C THR A 67 27.37 -15.50 -24.45
N GLY A 68 27.61 -16.19 -23.32
CA GLY A 68 28.51 -17.33 -23.25
C GLY A 68 30.00 -16.99 -23.46
N THR A 69 30.33 -15.70 -23.64
CA THR A 69 31.67 -15.22 -23.99
C THR A 69 32.27 -14.35 -22.88
N THR A 70 33.50 -14.67 -22.47
CA THR A 70 34.20 -13.90 -21.45
C THR A 70 34.88 -12.71 -22.12
N ILE A 71 34.50 -11.51 -21.72
CA ILE A 71 35.12 -10.27 -22.19
C ILE A 71 35.89 -9.63 -21.05
N ASP A 72 37.19 -9.42 -21.24
CA ASP A 72 38.03 -8.74 -20.28
C ASP A 72 37.88 -7.23 -20.42
N PHE A 73 37.20 -6.61 -19.45
CA PHE A 73 37.03 -5.17 -19.41
C PHE A 73 38.14 -4.45 -18.62
N SER A 74 39.13 -5.15 -18.05
CA SER A 74 40.15 -4.55 -17.17
C SER A 74 40.95 -3.40 -17.80
N SER A 75 41.09 -3.40 -19.13
CA SER A 75 41.76 -2.34 -19.90
C SER A 75 40.84 -1.21 -20.38
N HIS A 76 39.53 -1.29 -20.15
CA HIS A 76 38.55 -0.33 -20.67
C HIS A 76 38.30 0.82 -19.70
N TRP A 77 38.03 2.01 -20.26
CA TRP A 77 37.66 3.18 -19.46
C TRP A 77 36.26 3.04 -18.87
N ASN A 78 36.03 3.68 -17.73
CA ASN A 78 34.75 3.66 -17.02
C ASN A 78 33.53 3.97 -17.92
N VAL A 79 33.65 4.98 -18.79
CA VAL A 79 32.59 5.35 -19.74
C VAL A 79 32.31 4.23 -20.75
N GLN A 80 33.35 3.58 -21.28
CA GLN A 80 33.20 2.45 -22.20
C GLN A 80 32.57 1.24 -21.52
N LEU A 81 32.90 1.02 -20.24
CA LEU A 81 32.29 -0.03 -19.43
C LEU A 81 30.78 0.22 -19.23
N ASN A 82 30.40 1.46 -18.89
CA ASN A 82 29.01 1.85 -18.73
C ASN A 82 28.23 1.66 -20.05
N LEU A 83 28.76 2.14 -21.17
CA LEU A 83 28.14 1.97 -22.50
C LEU A 83 28.02 0.49 -22.92
N ALA A 84 29.04 -0.32 -22.63
CA ALA A 84 29.01 -1.76 -22.89
C ALA A 84 27.90 -2.45 -22.09
N LEU A 85 27.81 -2.16 -20.78
CA LEU A 85 26.78 -2.70 -19.91
C LEU A 85 25.38 -2.29 -20.35
N THR A 86 25.12 -0.99 -20.56
CA THR A 86 23.77 -0.52 -20.92
C THR A 86 23.33 -1.05 -22.28
N ARG A 87 24.25 -1.16 -23.24
CA ARG A 87 23.99 -1.80 -24.54
C ARG A 87 23.58 -3.26 -24.39
N LEU A 88 24.32 -4.03 -23.59
CA LEU A 88 23.98 -5.44 -23.32
C LEU A 88 22.59 -5.54 -22.68
N VAL A 89 22.30 -4.71 -21.67
CA VAL A 89 20.99 -4.71 -20.99
C VAL A 89 19.84 -4.37 -21.94
N ARG A 90 20.02 -3.40 -22.85
CA ARG A 90 19.02 -3.06 -23.89
C ARG A 90 18.73 -4.24 -24.82
N VAL A 91 19.77 -4.96 -25.24
CA VAL A 91 19.61 -6.15 -26.09
C VAL A 91 18.90 -7.27 -25.33
N ILE A 92 19.28 -7.54 -24.08
CA ILE A 92 18.58 -8.51 -23.22
C ILE A 92 17.10 -8.13 -23.05
N ALA A 93 16.80 -6.85 -22.80
CA ALA A 93 15.42 -6.39 -22.65
C ALA A 93 14.60 -6.57 -23.94
N ASN A 94 15.22 -6.38 -25.10
CA ASN A 94 14.59 -6.56 -26.41
C ASN A 94 14.39 -8.05 -26.77
N GLU A 95 15.30 -8.94 -26.40
CA GLU A 95 15.17 -10.39 -26.71
C GLU A 95 14.35 -11.17 -25.69
N HIS A 96 14.46 -10.82 -24.41
CA HIS A 96 13.91 -11.63 -23.30
C HIS A 96 12.89 -10.90 -22.43
N GLY A 97 12.71 -9.58 -22.62
CA GLY A 97 11.71 -8.78 -21.92
C GLY A 97 12.30 -7.81 -20.91
N TRP A 98 11.52 -6.78 -20.56
CA TRP A 98 11.92 -5.70 -19.65
C TRP A 98 12.47 -6.19 -18.30
N LEU A 99 11.85 -7.23 -17.71
CA LEU A 99 12.25 -7.77 -16.42
C LEU A 99 13.62 -8.48 -16.48
N GLU A 100 13.93 -9.19 -17.57
CA GLU A 100 15.25 -9.81 -17.73
C GLU A 100 16.35 -8.74 -17.89
N GLY A 101 16.02 -7.59 -18.51
CA GLY A 101 16.88 -6.42 -18.51
C GLY A 101 17.20 -5.92 -17.09
N TRP A 102 16.19 -5.78 -16.23
CA TRP A 102 16.40 -5.44 -14.82
C TRP A 102 17.22 -6.47 -14.06
N LYS A 103 16.98 -7.77 -14.27
CA LYS A 103 17.78 -8.85 -13.66
C LYS A 103 19.25 -8.78 -14.08
N ALA A 104 19.52 -8.50 -15.36
CA ALA A 104 20.88 -8.31 -15.85
C ALA A 104 21.57 -7.10 -15.21
N LEU A 105 20.84 -5.99 -15.05
CA LEU A 105 21.36 -4.79 -14.38
C LEU A 105 21.61 -5.02 -12.88
N ALA A 106 20.69 -5.67 -12.17
CA ALA A 106 20.85 -6.03 -10.76
C ALA A 106 22.07 -6.94 -10.54
N MET A 107 22.27 -7.93 -11.43
CA MET A 107 23.43 -8.81 -11.39
C MET A 107 24.75 -8.07 -11.59
N ALA A 108 24.76 -6.98 -12.36
CA ALA A 108 25.94 -6.14 -12.54
C ALA A 108 26.28 -5.31 -11.30
N CYS A 109 25.30 -5.06 -10.41
CA CYS A 109 25.45 -4.19 -9.24
C CYS A 109 24.86 -4.84 -7.96
N PRO A 110 25.43 -5.95 -7.47
CA PRO A 110 24.85 -6.71 -6.35
C PRO A 110 24.72 -5.93 -5.04
N ASP A 111 25.53 -4.88 -4.86
CA ASP A 111 25.57 -4.07 -3.62
C ASP A 111 24.55 -2.91 -3.61
N CYS A 112 23.68 -2.78 -4.63
CA CYS A 112 22.68 -1.72 -4.69
C CYS A 112 21.35 -2.05 -4.00
N GLY A 113 21.26 -3.13 -3.22
CA GLY A 113 20.02 -3.49 -2.51
C GLY A 113 18.93 -4.10 -3.40
N MET A 114 19.13 -4.21 -4.72
CA MET A 114 18.35 -5.09 -5.61
C MET A 114 18.82 -6.54 -5.49
N HIS A 115 18.74 -7.11 -4.28
CA HIS A 115 19.23 -8.45 -4.00
C HIS A 115 18.43 -9.51 -4.78
N ASP A 116 19.06 -10.66 -5.05
CA ASP A 116 18.49 -11.75 -5.87
C ASP A 116 17.06 -12.14 -5.45
N GLN A 117 16.78 -12.19 -4.13
CA GLN A 117 15.46 -12.50 -3.62
C GLN A 117 14.38 -11.48 -4.03
N LEU A 118 14.69 -10.17 -4.07
CA LEU A 118 13.71 -9.15 -4.49
C LEU A 118 13.38 -9.33 -5.96
N MET A 119 14.41 -9.57 -6.79
CA MET A 119 14.23 -9.79 -8.22
C MET A 119 13.45 -11.08 -8.51
N GLN A 120 13.65 -12.12 -7.69
CA GLN A 120 12.85 -13.34 -7.75
C GLN A 120 11.40 -13.08 -7.33
N ASP A 121 11.18 -12.32 -6.25
CA ASP A 121 9.84 -11.97 -5.77
C ASP A 121 9.07 -11.16 -6.83
N VAL A 122 9.71 -10.18 -7.48
CA VAL A 122 9.11 -9.41 -8.59
C VAL A 122 8.78 -10.31 -9.78
N ALA A 123 9.66 -11.26 -10.11
CA ALA A 123 9.38 -12.23 -11.17
C ALA A 123 8.16 -13.11 -10.85
N THR A 124 8.05 -13.60 -9.62
CA THR A 124 6.88 -14.35 -9.14
C THR A 124 5.61 -13.49 -9.26
N GLY A 125 5.65 -12.22 -8.86
CA GLY A 125 4.50 -11.31 -9.01
C GLY A 125 4.04 -11.15 -10.46
N VAL A 126 4.98 -10.92 -11.38
CA VAL A 126 4.70 -10.82 -12.82
C VAL A 126 4.06 -12.10 -13.35
N ASP A 127 4.55 -13.27 -12.93
CA ASP A 127 3.99 -14.55 -13.36
C ASP A 127 2.60 -14.81 -12.78
N VAL A 128 2.34 -14.41 -11.54
CA VAL A 128 1.01 -14.45 -10.93
C VAL A 128 0.04 -13.53 -11.68
N PHE A 129 0.40 -12.27 -11.95
CA PHE A 129 -0.49 -11.37 -12.70
C PHE A 129 -0.84 -11.88 -14.09
N ARG A 130 0.08 -12.60 -14.76
CA ARG A 130 -0.19 -13.28 -16.04
C ARG A 130 -1.18 -14.44 -15.90
N SER A 131 -1.19 -15.13 -14.77
CA SER A 131 -2.02 -16.31 -14.53
C SER A 131 -3.40 -15.96 -13.97
N VAL A 132 -3.55 -14.81 -13.31
CA VAL A 132 -4.82 -14.35 -12.71
C VAL A 132 -5.90 -14.23 -13.78
N LYS A 133 -7.04 -14.86 -13.49
CA LYS A 133 -8.23 -14.83 -14.32
C LYS A 133 -9.33 -14.03 -13.64
N VAL A 134 -10.30 -13.61 -14.44
CA VAL A 134 -11.56 -13.12 -13.91
C VAL A 134 -12.37 -14.31 -13.40
N SER A 135 -12.89 -14.22 -12.18
CA SER A 135 -13.81 -15.23 -11.64
C SER A 135 -15.14 -15.22 -12.39
N THR A 136 -15.61 -16.42 -12.68
CA THR A 136 -16.94 -16.69 -13.22
C THR A 136 -17.87 -17.34 -12.19
N LEU A 137 -17.40 -17.53 -10.94
CA LEU A 137 -18.17 -18.21 -9.91
C LEU A 137 -19.32 -17.33 -9.40
N PRO A 138 -20.52 -17.89 -9.21
CA PRO A 138 -21.62 -17.19 -8.56
C PRO A 138 -21.27 -16.92 -7.09
N ARG A 139 -21.66 -15.74 -6.60
CA ARG A 139 -21.44 -15.32 -5.21
C ARG A 139 -22.72 -15.44 -4.40
N ASP A 140 -22.58 -15.82 -3.14
CA ASP A 140 -23.67 -15.71 -2.17
C ASP A 140 -24.00 -14.24 -1.95
N LYS A 141 -25.21 -13.83 -2.34
CA LYS A 141 -25.66 -12.44 -2.24
C LYS A 141 -26.48 -12.21 -0.98
N LEU A 142 -26.19 -11.12 -0.29
CA LEU A 142 -27.09 -10.55 0.71
C LEU A 142 -28.39 -10.09 0.03
N ASP A 143 -29.47 -10.01 0.81
CA ASP A 143 -30.73 -9.36 0.43
C ASP A 143 -30.63 -7.83 0.44
N ILE A 144 -29.46 -7.29 0.07
CA ILE A 144 -29.10 -5.88 0.10
C ILE A 144 -28.62 -5.48 -1.28
N LYS A 145 -29.25 -4.43 -1.84
CA LYS A 145 -28.79 -3.78 -3.07
C LYS A 145 -28.07 -2.50 -2.71
N PHE A 146 -26.84 -2.36 -3.16
CA PHE A 146 -25.99 -1.20 -2.89
C PHE A 146 -25.53 -0.58 -4.20
N ARG A 147 -25.65 0.74 -4.32
CA ARG A 147 -25.32 1.45 -5.56
C ARG A 147 -24.14 2.38 -5.37
N ILE A 148 -23.19 2.30 -6.29
CA ILE A 148 -22.13 3.28 -6.41
C ILE A 148 -22.59 4.28 -7.45
N VAL A 149 -22.66 5.56 -7.07
CA VAL A 149 -23.24 6.61 -7.90
C VAL A 149 -22.34 7.83 -7.93
N ALA A 150 -22.35 8.60 -9.02
CA ALA A 150 -21.48 9.78 -9.16
C ALA A 150 -21.82 10.88 -8.13
N SER A 151 -23.09 11.00 -7.78
CA SER A 151 -23.61 12.02 -6.86
C SER A 151 -24.59 11.36 -5.88
N PRO A 152 -24.09 10.79 -4.77
CA PRO A 152 -24.95 10.09 -3.81
C PRO A 152 -25.88 11.06 -3.11
N SER A 153 -27.13 10.63 -2.91
CA SER A 153 -28.05 11.40 -2.07
C SER A 153 -27.51 11.47 -0.63
N PRO A 154 -27.47 12.68 -0.02
CA PRO A 154 -26.91 12.86 1.33
C PRO A 154 -27.70 12.13 2.42
N THR A 155 -28.88 11.62 2.11
CA THR A 155 -29.76 10.91 3.05
C THR A 155 -29.97 9.43 2.72
N ASN A 156 -29.37 8.94 1.62
CA ASN A 156 -29.57 7.56 1.18
C ASN A 156 -28.46 6.63 1.69
N VAL A 157 -28.85 5.65 2.51
CA VAL A 157 -27.95 4.63 3.06
C VAL A 157 -27.53 3.58 2.01
N TYR A 158 -28.29 3.43 0.91
CA TYR A 158 -28.05 2.46 -0.16
C TYR A 158 -27.17 2.98 -1.29
N GLU A 159 -26.65 4.21 -1.15
CA GLU A 159 -25.78 4.85 -2.14
C GLU A 159 -24.45 5.27 -1.51
N ILE A 160 -23.37 5.15 -2.27
CA ILE A 160 -22.06 5.74 -1.94
C ILE A 160 -21.49 6.42 -3.17
N GLY A 161 -20.72 7.48 -2.92
CA GLY A 161 -20.06 8.22 -3.98
C GLY A 161 -18.81 7.52 -4.52
N PRO A 162 -18.19 8.10 -5.57
CA PRO A 162 -16.93 7.62 -6.14
C PRO A 162 -15.80 7.60 -5.11
N LYS A 163 -14.74 6.85 -5.43
CA LYS A 163 -13.38 7.04 -4.89
C LYS A 163 -12.97 8.51 -5.13
N THR A 164 -12.44 9.21 -4.13
CA THR A 164 -12.05 10.63 -4.28
C THR A 164 -10.61 10.85 -3.84
N LEU A 165 -9.97 11.95 -4.23
CA LEU A 165 -8.66 12.34 -3.65
C LEU A 165 -8.77 12.95 -2.24
N GLY A 166 -9.90 12.77 -1.55
CA GLY A 166 -10.18 13.46 -0.28
C GLY A 166 -10.75 14.87 -0.42
N GLY A 167 -10.99 15.33 -1.66
CA GLY A 167 -11.33 16.74 -1.93
C GLY A 167 -10.11 17.64 -1.85
N HIS A 168 -10.31 18.96 -1.83
CA HIS A 168 -9.25 19.99 -1.79
C HIS A 168 -9.30 20.86 -0.52
N ASN A 169 -10.15 20.52 0.46
CA ASN A 169 -10.32 21.34 1.67
C ASN A 169 -9.06 21.43 2.52
N TRP A 170 -8.12 20.50 2.35
CA TRP A 170 -6.82 20.50 3.01
C TRP A 170 -5.84 21.54 2.44
N GLU A 171 -6.08 22.07 1.24
CA GLU A 171 -5.19 23.06 0.61
C GLU A 171 -5.12 24.36 1.40
N ASP A 172 -6.19 24.72 2.12
CA ASP A 172 -6.28 25.90 2.96
C ASP A 172 -6.05 25.60 4.45
N ASP A 173 -5.72 24.35 4.80
CA ASP A 173 -5.49 23.93 6.18
C ASP A 173 -4.08 24.33 6.64
N GLU A 174 -3.99 25.39 7.44
CA GLU A 174 -2.73 25.91 7.97
C GLU A 174 -1.98 24.91 8.87
N GLN A 175 -2.70 24.01 9.56
CA GLN A 175 -2.05 22.96 10.36
C GLN A 175 -1.43 21.90 9.45
N TYR A 176 -2.13 21.53 8.38
CA TYR A 176 -1.58 20.61 7.38
C TYR A 176 -0.33 21.20 6.72
N LYS A 177 -0.39 22.46 6.25
CA LYS A 177 0.78 23.15 5.67
C LYS A 177 1.97 23.19 6.63
N ALA A 178 1.72 23.45 7.91
CA ALA A 178 2.76 23.44 8.94
C ALA A 178 3.37 22.04 9.15
N ALA A 179 2.54 21.00 9.16
CA ALA A 179 2.98 19.61 9.30
C ALA A 179 3.78 19.11 8.08
N VAL A 180 3.34 19.42 6.86
CA VAL A 180 4.08 19.13 5.61
C VAL A 180 5.45 19.79 5.64
N LYS A 181 5.51 21.05 6.07
CA LYS A 181 6.76 21.80 6.20
C LYS A 181 7.69 21.19 7.25
N SER A 182 7.19 20.73 8.39
CA SER A 182 8.03 20.08 9.41
C SER A 182 8.54 18.70 9.00
N TRP A 183 7.91 18.09 8.01
CA TRP A 183 8.32 16.80 7.46
C TRP A 183 9.41 16.91 6.38
N ASP A 184 9.79 18.13 5.98
CA ASP A 184 10.75 18.43 4.90
C ASP A 184 10.38 17.77 3.56
N ALA A 185 9.08 17.66 3.29
CA ALA A 185 8.61 17.03 2.06
C ALA A 185 8.84 17.91 0.82
N PRO A 186 8.97 17.31 -0.38
CA PRO A 186 9.14 18.05 -1.62
C PRO A 186 7.97 19.00 -1.88
N ILE A 187 8.27 20.27 -2.20
CA ILE A 187 7.27 21.35 -2.42
C ILE A 187 6.36 21.06 -3.63
N ASP A 188 6.82 20.23 -4.57
CA ASP A 188 6.16 20.02 -5.86
C ASP A 188 5.06 18.93 -5.83
N LEU A 189 4.69 18.45 -4.65
CA LEU A 189 3.72 17.36 -4.41
C LEU A 189 2.48 17.84 -3.63
N PRO A 190 1.48 18.46 -4.30
CA PRO A 190 0.21 18.77 -3.66
C PRO A 190 -0.62 17.48 -3.48
N MET A 191 -0.41 16.82 -2.34
CA MET A 191 -1.18 15.64 -1.91
C MET A 191 -2.07 15.97 -0.72
N GLY A 192 -3.21 15.30 -0.61
CA GLY A 192 -4.02 15.33 0.61
C GLY A 192 -3.33 14.65 1.79
N PRO A 193 -3.76 14.92 3.04
CA PRO A 193 -3.07 14.47 4.24
C PRO A 193 -2.88 12.95 4.32
N CYS A 194 -3.92 12.18 4.01
CA CYS A 194 -3.87 10.72 4.11
C CYS A 194 -2.94 10.08 3.04
N PRO A 195 -3.04 10.40 1.72
CA PRO A 195 -2.05 9.95 0.74
C PRO A 195 -0.62 10.37 1.06
N PHE A 196 -0.41 11.63 1.44
CA PHE A 196 0.90 12.15 1.84
C PHE A 196 1.50 11.37 3.01
N PHE A 197 0.67 11.12 4.03
CA PHE A 197 1.05 10.35 5.21
C PHE A 197 1.47 8.92 4.87
N ALA A 198 0.71 8.22 4.02
CA ALA A 198 1.07 6.88 3.61
C ALA A 198 2.37 6.84 2.81
N TRP A 199 2.65 7.86 2.01
CA TRP A 199 3.85 7.89 1.18
C TRP A 199 5.11 8.27 1.96
N ILE A 200 5.01 9.30 2.79
CA ILE A 200 6.18 9.82 3.49
C ILE A 200 6.33 9.17 4.86
N GLY A 201 5.22 8.93 5.55
CA GLY A 201 5.17 8.36 6.91
C GLY A 201 5.76 6.95 7.01
N VAL A 202 5.62 6.12 5.96
CA VAL A 202 6.23 4.78 5.89
C VAL A 202 7.76 4.81 5.87
N ALA A 203 8.38 5.98 5.73
CA ALA A 203 9.83 6.14 5.74
C ALA A 203 10.37 7.04 6.87
N LYS A 204 9.54 7.88 7.52
CA LYS A 204 10.00 8.88 8.50
C LYS A 204 10.85 8.32 9.65
N LYS A 205 10.54 7.12 10.12
CA LYS A 205 11.28 6.45 11.22
C LYS A 205 12.18 5.31 10.76
N VAL A 206 12.41 5.18 9.46
CA VAL A 206 13.42 4.26 8.91
C VAL A 206 14.77 5.02 8.90
N GLU A 207 15.73 4.52 9.68
CA GLU A 207 16.97 5.22 10.07
C GLU A 207 17.81 5.73 8.89
N SER A 208 17.79 5.02 7.76
CA SER A 208 18.60 5.31 6.58
C SER A 208 18.28 6.61 5.84
N PHE A 209 17.19 7.30 6.18
CA PHE A 209 16.77 8.54 5.52
C PHE A 209 17.03 9.81 6.35
N LYS A 210 17.56 9.68 7.57
CA LYS A 210 17.68 10.81 8.51
C LYS A 210 18.92 11.67 8.28
N ASP A 211 19.95 11.15 7.64
CA ASP A 211 21.27 11.78 7.60
C ASP A 211 21.44 12.83 6.48
N SER A 212 20.48 12.92 5.54
CA SER A 212 20.51 13.92 4.48
C SER A 212 19.11 14.26 3.93
N PRO A 213 18.61 15.50 4.14
CA PRO A 213 17.34 15.96 3.57
C PRO A 213 17.26 15.84 2.05
N LYS A 214 18.40 15.98 1.35
CA LYS A 214 18.47 15.83 -0.11
C LYS A 214 18.24 14.38 -0.55
N GLU A 215 18.84 13.42 0.15
CA GLU A 215 18.71 12.00 -0.17
C GLU A 215 17.31 11.50 0.09
N ALA A 216 16.75 11.99 1.19
CA ALA A 216 15.40 11.68 1.59
C ALA A 216 14.40 12.29 0.57
N ALA A 217 14.61 13.54 0.09
CA ALA A 217 13.82 14.18 -0.97
C ALA A 217 13.79 13.37 -2.27
N ALA A 218 14.97 12.94 -2.66
CA ALA A 218 15.17 12.12 -3.84
C ALA A 218 14.45 10.76 -3.68
N PHE A 219 14.55 10.13 -2.52
CA PHE A 219 13.85 8.90 -2.20
C PHE A 219 12.32 9.05 -2.20
N TRP A 220 11.76 10.12 -1.62
CA TRP A 220 10.31 10.34 -1.70
C TRP A 220 9.84 10.45 -3.14
N THR A 221 10.66 11.04 -4.00
CA THR A 221 10.40 11.12 -5.44
C THR A 221 10.41 9.75 -6.10
N SER A 222 11.35 8.85 -5.73
CA SER A 222 11.38 7.48 -6.29
C SER A 222 10.20 6.63 -5.82
N GLN A 223 9.65 6.85 -4.63
CA GLN A 223 8.41 6.20 -4.20
C GLN A 223 7.18 6.65 -5.00
N LEU A 224 7.17 7.85 -5.58
CA LEU A 224 6.04 8.30 -6.41
C LEU A 224 5.88 7.43 -7.67
N LEU A 225 6.98 6.85 -8.14
CA LEU A 225 6.96 6.02 -9.34
C LEU A 225 6.20 4.71 -9.15
N GLY A 226 6.06 4.24 -7.91
CA GLY A 226 5.19 3.11 -7.60
C GLY A 226 3.72 3.49 -7.48
N ILE A 227 3.37 4.79 -7.43
CA ILE A 227 1.98 5.22 -7.26
C ILE A 227 1.15 4.78 -8.45
N VAL A 228 1.54 5.13 -9.68
CA VAL A 228 0.78 4.97 -10.95
C VAL A 228 -0.76 4.92 -10.75
N ASP A 229 -1.24 5.65 -9.75
CA ASP A 229 -2.63 5.99 -9.49
C ASP A 229 -2.78 7.23 -10.35
N TYR A 230 -3.43 7.03 -11.49
CA TYR A 230 -3.62 7.99 -12.59
C TYR A 230 -4.14 9.38 -12.21
N ASP A 231 -4.52 9.56 -10.94
CA ASP A 231 -4.85 10.83 -10.32
C ASP A 231 -3.70 11.85 -10.38
N PHE A 232 -2.44 11.41 -10.27
CA PHE A 232 -1.26 12.31 -10.26
C PHE A 232 -0.64 12.58 -11.63
N ASP A 233 -0.97 11.77 -12.65
CA ASP A 233 -0.22 11.74 -13.91
C ASP A 233 -0.68 12.74 -14.97
N LYS A 234 -1.90 13.28 -14.87
CA LYS A 234 -2.51 14.07 -15.96
C LYS A 234 -3.04 15.44 -15.57
N ASP A 235 -3.02 15.80 -14.29
CA ASP A 235 -3.32 17.16 -13.86
C ASP A 235 -2.05 17.75 -13.23
N GLU A 236 -1.43 18.72 -13.90
CA GLU A 236 -0.28 19.47 -13.35
C GLU A 236 -0.62 20.14 -12.01
N LYS A 237 -1.93 20.28 -11.68
CA LYS A 237 -2.39 20.71 -10.35
C LYS A 237 -2.10 19.71 -9.24
N ASN A 238 -1.98 18.41 -9.55
CA ASN A 238 -1.75 17.34 -8.57
C ASN A 238 -0.26 16.98 -8.43
N MET A 239 0.55 17.21 -9.47
CA MET A 239 2.02 17.12 -9.39
C MET A 239 2.67 18.02 -10.43
N LYS A 240 3.48 18.98 -9.98
CA LYS A 240 4.14 19.92 -10.88
C LYS A 240 5.17 19.19 -11.74
N GLY A 241 4.89 19.06 -13.04
CA GLY A 241 5.74 18.34 -13.99
C GLY A 241 5.40 16.85 -14.19
N GLY A 242 4.41 16.32 -13.46
CA GLY A 242 3.87 14.96 -13.65
C GLY A 242 4.89 13.82 -13.51
N ILE A 243 4.49 12.58 -13.82
CA ILE A 243 5.36 11.39 -13.68
C ILE A 243 6.68 11.52 -14.44
N GLY A 244 6.72 12.28 -15.54
CA GLY A 244 7.95 12.58 -16.27
C GLY A 244 8.99 13.32 -15.44
N HIS A 245 8.57 14.22 -14.55
CA HIS A 245 9.46 14.88 -13.60
C HIS A 245 10.03 13.90 -12.57
N ALA A 246 9.19 13.02 -12.02
CA ALA A 246 9.62 11.98 -11.09
C ALA A 246 10.62 11.01 -11.75
N ILE A 247 10.34 10.55 -12.98
CA ILE A 247 11.22 9.68 -13.76
C ILE A 247 12.59 10.34 -13.95
N LYS A 248 12.60 11.62 -14.36
CA LYS A 248 13.84 12.36 -14.58
C LYS A 248 14.67 12.46 -13.29
N HIS A 249 14.06 12.87 -12.18
CA HIS A 249 14.78 12.98 -10.91
C HIS A 249 15.24 11.64 -10.37
N THR A 250 14.43 10.59 -10.48
CA THR A 250 14.86 9.24 -10.08
C THR A 250 15.98 8.72 -10.99
N ALA A 251 15.99 9.03 -12.28
CA ALA A 251 17.12 8.70 -13.16
C ALA A 251 18.42 9.44 -12.77
N GLU A 252 18.34 10.69 -12.30
CA GLU A 252 19.50 11.42 -11.75
C GLU A 252 20.02 10.81 -10.43
N MET A 253 19.18 10.11 -9.68
CA MET A 253 19.58 9.34 -8.50
C MET A 253 20.17 7.98 -8.85
N ALA A 254 19.62 7.34 -9.89
CA ALA A 254 20.01 6.02 -10.40
C ALA A 254 21.49 5.97 -10.84
N VAL A 255 22.17 7.10 -10.90
CA VAL A 255 23.57 7.24 -11.30
C VAL A 255 24.50 7.64 -10.17
N GLN A 256 23.99 7.91 -8.96
CA GLN A 256 24.81 8.33 -7.82
C GLN A 256 25.82 7.24 -7.42
N THR A 257 26.93 7.63 -6.81
CA THR A 257 28.00 6.71 -6.38
C THR A 257 27.65 5.91 -5.12
N ASP A 258 26.63 6.33 -4.35
CA ASP A 258 26.11 5.57 -3.22
C ASP A 258 25.22 4.41 -3.68
N GLY A 259 25.55 3.18 -3.26
CA GLY A 259 24.85 1.96 -3.65
C GLY A 259 23.39 1.93 -3.18
N LYS A 260 23.06 2.48 -2.01
CA LYS A 260 21.70 2.42 -1.46
C LYS A 260 20.74 3.40 -2.13
N MET A 261 21.16 4.65 -2.33
CA MET A 261 20.36 5.64 -3.06
C MET A 261 20.14 5.25 -4.52
N ARG A 262 21.19 4.73 -5.17
CA ARG A 262 21.09 4.13 -6.50
C ARG A 262 20.07 2.99 -6.49
N GLY A 263 20.17 2.11 -5.51
CA GLY A 263 19.23 1.02 -5.26
C GLY A 263 17.79 1.47 -5.20
N ALA A 264 17.48 2.42 -4.33
CA ALA A 264 16.13 2.92 -4.15
C ALA A 264 15.57 3.59 -5.41
N ALA A 265 16.45 4.23 -6.20
CA ALA A 265 16.09 4.78 -7.48
C ALA A 265 15.78 3.69 -8.52
N TRP A 266 16.63 2.66 -8.61
CA TRP A 266 16.42 1.53 -9.50
C TRP A 266 15.18 0.72 -9.12
N ILE A 267 14.94 0.46 -7.84
CA ILE A 267 13.71 -0.19 -7.37
C ILE A 267 12.50 0.68 -7.68
N GLY A 268 12.56 2.01 -7.50
CA GLY A 268 11.46 2.92 -7.86
C GLY A 268 11.10 2.85 -9.35
N LEU A 269 12.12 2.86 -10.23
CA LEU A 269 11.95 2.72 -11.68
C LEU A 269 11.46 1.31 -12.08
N LEU A 270 11.94 0.26 -11.42
CA LEU A 270 11.46 -1.12 -11.58
C LEU A 270 9.99 -1.24 -11.17
N THR A 271 9.61 -0.64 -10.04
CA THR A 271 8.23 -0.63 -9.53
C THR A 271 7.31 0.05 -10.53
N MET A 272 7.74 1.14 -11.19
CA MET A 272 6.97 1.77 -12.27
C MET A 272 6.75 0.82 -13.45
N ASP A 273 7.81 0.17 -13.94
CA ASP A 273 7.71 -0.78 -15.06
C ASP A 273 6.75 -1.93 -14.71
N GLN A 274 6.86 -2.45 -13.48
CA GLN A 274 5.95 -3.48 -12.96
C GLN A 274 4.50 -2.98 -12.86
N GLN A 275 4.25 -1.82 -12.25
CA GLN A 275 2.90 -1.26 -12.10
C GLN A 275 2.27 -0.94 -13.46
N CYS A 276 3.04 -0.45 -14.43
CA CYS A 276 2.56 -0.30 -15.82
C CYS A 276 2.18 -1.64 -16.45
N PHE A 277 2.96 -2.70 -16.20
CA PHE A 277 2.66 -4.05 -16.66
C PHE A 277 1.38 -4.60 -16.02
N ASP A 278 1.30 -4.61 -14.69
CA ASP A 278 0.17 -5.12 -13.91
C ASP A 278 -1.10 -4.39 -14.33
N ARG A 279 -1.04 -3.06 -14.45
CA ARG A 279 -2.18 -2.25 -14.86
C ARG A 279 -2.67 -2.56 -16.28
N SER A 280 -1.78 -2.87 -17.22
CA SER A 280 -2.21 -3.29 -18.56
C SER A 280 -3.10 -4.54 -18.56
N ILE A 281 -2.96 -5.39 -17.54
CA ILE A 281 -3.80 -6.56 -17.30
C ILE A 281 -5.09 -6.13 -16.60
N GLN A 282 -4.98 -5.35 -15.53
CA GLN A 282 -6.12 -4.83 -14.77
C GLN A 282 -7.13 -4.06 -15.63
N MET A 283 -6.65 -3.25 -16.56
CA MET A 283 -7.49 -2.48 -17.48
C MET A 283 -8.36 -3.37 -18.37
N LYS A 284 -7.92 -4.59 -18.68
CA LYS A 284 -8.74 -5.57 -19.41
C LYS A 284 -9.87 -6.10 -18.52
N TRP A 285 -9.63 -6.26 -17.22
CA TRP A 285 -10.66 -6.65 -16.26
C TRP A 285 -11.72 -5.55 -16.15
N VAL A 286 -11.29 -4.29 -15.97
CA VAL A 286 -12.19 -3.12 -15.90
C VAL A 286 -13.02 -2.98 -17.18
N GLN A 287 -12.43 -3.10 -18.37
CA GLN A 287 -13.16 -3.05 -19.65
C GLN A 287 -14.22 -4.15 -19.78
N GLY A 288 -13.99 -5.31 -19.15
CA GLY A 288 -14.97 -6.39 -19.07
C GLY A 288 -16.10 -6.16 -18.07
N GLY A 289 -16.08 -5.06 -17.30
CA GLY A 289 -16.96 -4.85 -16.14
C GLY A 289 -16.69 -5.86 -15.02
N GLN A 290 -15.45 -6.34 -14.94
CA GLN A 290 -15.03 -7.49 -14.15
C GLN A 290 -13.93 -7.07 -13.16
N GLY A 291 -13.92 -7.66 -11.97
CA GLY A 291 -12.79 -7.54 -11.03
C GLY A 291 -11.81 -8.71 -11.21
N SER A 292 -10.58 -8.56 -10.74
CA SER A 292 -9.68 -9.68 -10.47
C SER A 292 -10.22 -10.51 -9.33
N PHE A 293 -10.43 -11.79 -9.57
CA PHE A 293 -10.83 -12.73 -8.53
C PHE A 293 -10.01 -14.00 -8.70
N VAL A 294 -9.03 -14.15 -7.82
CA VAL A 294 -8.32 -15.43 -7.69
C VAL A 294 -9.23 -16.38 -6.94
N LEU A 295 -9.42 -17.57 -7.53
CA LEU A 295 -10.35 -18.59 -7.05
C LEU A 295 -9.75 -19.44 -5.91
N GLY A 296 -8.61 -19.06 -5.35
CA GLY A 296 -8.03 -19.67 -4.17
C GLY A 296 -6.78 -20.54 -4.44
N PRO A 297 -6.38 -21.36 -3.45
CA PRO A 297 -5.11 -22.08 -3.45
C PRO A 297 -4.99 -23.18 -4.51
N ASP A 298 -6.11 -23.61 -5.10
CA ASP A 298 -6.09 -24.59 -6.19
C ASP A 298 -5.65 -23.96 -7.53
N ASP A 299 -5.71 -22.62 -7.66
CA ASP A 299 -5.36 -21.90 -8.89
C ASP A 299 -4.01 -21.20 -8.81
N ILE A 300 -3.65 -20.65 -7.65
CA ILE A 300 -2.39 -19.96 -7.39
C ILE A 300 -1.90 -20.39 -6.02
N ASP A 301 -0.63 -20.79 -5.91
CA ASP A 301 -0.06 -21.25 -4.64
C ASP A 301 -0.07 -20.12 -3.57
N PRO A 302 -0.32 -20.41 -2.28
CA PRO A 302 -0.30 -19.41 -1.22
C PRO A 302 1.01 -18.60 -1.12
N GLU A 303 2.16 -19.21 -1.36
CA GLU A 303 3.45 -18.51 -1.37
C GLU A 303 3.53 -17.54 -2.55
N GLU A 304 3.18 -18.00 -3.76
CA GLU A 304 3.18 -17.16 -4.96
C GLU A 304 2.19 -16.00 -4.84
N PHE A 305 0.97 -16.27 -4.37
CA PHE A 305 -0.05 -15.23 -4.11
C PHE A 305 0.44 -14.21 -3.08
N GLY A 306 1.05 -14.70 -1.99
CA GLY A 306 1.57 -13.85 -0.94
C GLY A 306 2.71 -12.94 -1.41
N ILE A 307 3.63 -13.49 -2.21
CA ILE A 307 4.70 -12.73 -2.86
C ILE A 307 4.12 -11.71 -3.83
N ALA A 308 3.17 -12.10 -4.68
CA ALA A 308 2.52 -11.20 -5.62
C ALA A 308 1.83 -10.02 -4.92
N GLY A 309 1.12 -10.28 -3.82
CA GLY A 309 0.50 -9.22 -3.02
C GLY A 309 1.52 -8.27 -2.41
N TYR A 310 2.66 -8.79 -1.94
CA TYR A 310 3.77 -7.98 -1.46
C TYR A 310 4.37 -7.08 -2.58
N VAL A 311 4.66 -7.64 -3.75
CA VAL A 311 5.34 -6.89 -4.84
C VAL A 311 4.41 -5.97 -5.63
N ASP A 312 3.10 -6.19 -5.60
CA ASP A 312 2.09 -5.23 -6.12
C ASP A 312 2.01 -3.96 -5.25
N CYS A 313 2.74 -3.90 -4.13
CA CYS A 313 2.78 -2.70 -3.32
C CYS A 313 3.59 -1.59 -4.01
N ALA A 314 2.98 -0.41 -4.13
CA ALA A 314 3.59 0.81 -4.66
C ALA A 314 4.83 1.33 -3.89
N ALA A 315 5.23 0.69 -2.79
CA ALA A 315 6.25 1.18 -1.87
C ALA A 315 7.45 0.21 -1.75
N LEU A 316 7.98 -0.32 -2.86
CA LEU A 316 9.13 -1.22 -2.83
C LEU A 316 10.49 -0.52 -2.64
N ALA A 317 10.63 0.74 -3.06
CA ALA A 317 11.89 1.48 -3.00
C ALA A 317 12.66 1.40 -1.64
N PRO A 318 11.99 1.38 -0.47
CA PRO A 318 12.68 1.33 0.83
C PRO A 318 13.41 0.02 1.10
N PHE A 319 13.10 -1.06 0.37
CA PHE A 319 13.80 -2.34 0.51
C PHE A 319 15.27 -2.26 0.08
N ALA A 320 15.67 -1.27 -0.74
CA ALA A 320 17.09 -1.02 -1.05
C ALA A 320 17.96 -0.76 0.19
N TYR A 321 17.34 -0.34 1.30
CA TYR A 321 18.02 -0.03 2.55
C TYR A 321 17.96 -1.17 3.57
N GLN A 322 17.36 -2.31 3.19
CA GLN A 322 17.33 -3.52 3.98
C GLN A 322 18.30 -4.57 3.43
N SER A 323 18.89 -5.38 4.30
CA SER A 323 19.62 -6.58 3.88
C SER A 323 18.64 -7.66 3.38
N ALA A 324 19.16 -8.66 2.66
CA ALA A 324 18.36 -9.83 2.25
C ALA A 324 17.79 -10.60 3.46
N GLU A 325 18.48 -10.56 4.62
CA GLU A 325 17.97 -11.14 5.87
C GLU A 325 16.84 -10.30 6.47
N GLU A 326 16.95 -8.97 6.42
CA GLU A 326 15.90 -8.05 6.87
C GLU A 326 14.66 -8.09 5.97
N LEU A 327 14.81 -8.45 4.68
CA LEU A 327 13.71 -8.63 3.74
C LEU A 327 12.71 -9.70 4.22
N LEU A 328 13.20 -10.86 4.66
CA LEU A 328 12.35 -12.03 4.95
C LEU A 328 11.22 -11.76 5.96
N PRO A 329 11.48 -11.22 7.17
CA PRO A 329 10.41 -10.83 8.09
C PRO A 329 9.65 -9.58 7.62
N SER A 330 10.27 -8.72 6.81
CA SER A 330 9.68 -7.47 6.29
C SER A 330 8.61 -7.74 5.22
N ARG A 331 8.84 -8.72 4.33
CA ARG A 331 7.88 -9.06 3.25
C ARG A 331 6.58 -9.65 3.78
N LEU A 332 6.62 -10.42 4.88
CA LEU A 332 5.40 -10.92 5.54
C LEU A 332 4.56 -9.76 6.09
N ALA A 333 5.18 -8.83 6.82
CA ALA A 333 4.48 -7.66 7.35
C ALA A 333 3.89 -6.78 6.22
N MET A 334 4.62 -6.61 5.12
CA MET A 334 4.12 -5.90 3.94
C MET A 334 2.93 -6.61 3.29
N PHE A 335 2.99 -7.94 3.13
CA PHE A 335 1.86 -8.73 2.64
C PHE A 335 0.62 -8.57 3.54
N VAL A 336 0.80 -8.63 4.87
CA VAL A 336 -0.30 -8.38 5.82
C VAL A 336 -0.87 -6.96 5.67
N ALA A 337 -0.03 -5.97 5.37
CA ALA A 337 -0.47 -4.60 5.14
C ALA A 337 -1.35 -4.50 3.88
N VAL A 338 -0.98 -5.20 2.82
CA VAL A 338 -1.75 -5.30 1.57
C VAL A 338 -3.08 -6.00 1.80
N ILE A 339 -3.11 -7.08 2.59
CA ILE A 339 -4.38 -7.72 2.99
C ILE A 339 -5.26 -6.75 3.77
N PHE A 340 -4.67 -6.03 4.73
CA PHE A 340 -5.41 -5.07 5.56
C PHE A 340 -6.01 -3.95 4.71
N ALA A 341 -5.29 -3.48 3.68
CA ALA A 341 -5.79 -2.53 2.68
C ALA A 341 -6.95 -3.11 1.88
N ASN A 342 -6.72 -4.24 1.20
CA ASN A 342 -7.71 -4.91 0.36
C ASN A 342 -9.04 -5.17 1.11
N GLN A 343 -8.99 -5.49 2.41
CA GLN A 343 -10.19 -5.72 3.22
C GLN A 343 -10.98 -4.44 3.58
N HIS A 344 -10.39 -3.25 3.46
CA HIS A 344 -11.09 -1.98 3.63
C HIS A 344 -11.57 -1.39 2.31
N ASP A 345 -10.88 -1.62 1.20
CA ASP A 345 -11.15 -1.00 -0.11
C ASP A 345 -11.61 -1.97 -1.21
N LEU A 346 -11.92 -3.23 -0.87
CA LEU A 346 -12.40 -4.27 -1.80
C LEU A 346 -13.47 -3.77 -2.78
N LEU A 347 -14.44 -3.00 -2.30
CA LEU A 347 -15.47 -2.37 -3.15
C LEU A 347 -14.88 -1.60 -4.33
N PHE A 348 -13.87 -0.77 -4.07
CA PHE A 348 -13.23 0.07 -5.06
C PHE A 348 -12.21 -0.72 -5.89
N ASP A 349 -11.59 -1.77 -5.33
CA ASP A 349 -10.78 -2.73 -6.09
C ASP A 349 -11.62 -3.49 -7.13
N MET A 350 -12.83 -3.93 -6.77
CA MET A 350 -13.75 -4.56 -7.72
C MET A 350 -14.21 -3.60 -8.84
N GLY A 351 -14.35 -2.31 -8.52
CA GLY A 351 -14.88 -1.31 -9.44
C GLY A 351 -13.83 -0.64 -10.33
N CYS A 352 -12.60 -0.44 -9.85
CA CYS A 352 -11.61 0.36 -10.58
C CYS A 352 -10.11 0.14 -10.27
N SER A 353 -9.78 -0.33 -9.06
CA SER A 353 -8.39 -0.44 -8.58
C SER A 353 -7.76 -1.81 -8.84
N SER A 354 -8.60 -2.82 -9.11
CA SER A 354 -8.33 -4.18 -9.61
C SER A 354 -6.99 -4.81 -9.21
N ARG A 355 -6.68 -4.81 -7.91
CA ARG A 355 -5.65 -5.66 -7.31
C ARG A 355 -6.10 -7.11 -7.21
N ILE A 356 -5.18 -8.06 -7.05
CA ILE A 356 -5.55 -9.44 -6.71
C ILE A 356 -6.30 -9.47 -5.36
N SER A 357 -7.49 -10.06 -5.32
CA SER A 357 -8.35 -10.01 -4.13
C SER A 357 -8.00 -11.12 -3.13
N CYS A 358 -7.39 -10.75 -1.99
CA CYS A 358 -7.19 -11.68 -0.88
C CYS A 358 -8.52 -12.11 -0.26
N ALA A 359 -9.51 -11.22 -0.23
CA ALA A 359 -10.85 -11.56 0.27
C ALA A 359 -11.47 -12.71 -0.54
N ALA A 360 -11.41 -12.63 -1.88
CA ALA A 360 -11.89 -13.68 -2.77
C ALA A 360 -11.09 -14.99 -2.61
N TYR A 361 -9.76 -14.87 -2.56
CA TYR A 361 -8.88 -16.01 -2.37
C TYR A 361 -9.21 -16.78 -1.08
N ALA A 362 -9.39 -16.06 0.03
CA ALA A 362 -9.75 -16.61 1.33
C ALA A 362 -11.20 -17.14 1.37
N ASP A 363 -12.11 -16.57 0.59
CA ASP A 363 -13.48 -17.06 0.46
C ASP A 363 -13.53 -18.40 -0.26
N ALA A 364 -12.77 -18.53 -1.34
CA ALA A 364 -12.68 -19.78 -2.08
C ALA A 364 -11.95 -20.89 -1.29
N ALA A 365 -10.98 -20.54 -0.44
CA ALA A 365 -10.43 -21.46 0.56
C ALA A 365 -11.44 -21.83 1.69
N GLY A 366 -12.62 -21.21 1.72
CA GLY A 366 -13.69 -21.51 2.66
C GLY A 366 -13.49 -20.94 4.06
N VAL A 367 -12.50 -20.05 4.25
CA VAL A 367 -12.17 -19.47 5.56
C VAL A 367 -12.78 -18.10 5.82
N PHE A 368 -13.11 -17.35 4.77
CA PHE A 368 -13.61 -15.98 4.90
C PHE A 368 -14.91 -15.88 5.72
N LYS A 369 -15.82 -16.86 5.58
CA LYS A 369 -17.06 -16.96 6.36
C LYS A 369 -16.87 -17.00 7.88
N TYR A 370 -15.66 -17.35 8.34
CA TYR A 370 -15.29 -17.36 9.77
C TYR A 370 -14.66 -16.05 10.25
N ASP A 371 -14.48 -15.05 9.38
CA ASP A 371 -13.71 -13.82 9.65
C ASP A 371 -12.22 -14.09 9.96
N LEU A 372 -11.72 -15.25 9.50
CA LEU A 372 -10.36 -15.72 9.79
C LEU A 372 -9.27 -14.79 9.23
N PRO A 373 -9.34 -14.29 7.98
CA PRO A 373 -8.29 -13.39 7.48
C PRO A 373 -8.29 -12.05 8.21
N GLN A 374 -9.45 -11.52 8.62
CA GLN A 374 -9.52 -10.31 9.45
C GLN A 374 -8.94 -10.55 10.86
N ALA A 375 -9.26 -11.70 11.46
CA ALA A 375 -8.77 -12.08 12.77
C ALA A 375 -7.25 -12.28 12.80
N TRP A 376 -6.68 -12.84 11.73
CA TRP A 376 -5.24 -13.03 11.59
C TRP A 376 -4.51 -11.73 11.31
N THR A 377 -5.01 -10.87 10.41
CA THR A 377 -4.41 -9.57 10.16
C THR A 377 -4.30 -8.74 11.43
N ILE A 378 -5.34 -8.69 12.26
CA ILE A 378 -5.28 -7.99 13.55
C ILE A 378 -4.31 -8.67 14.53
N GLY A 379 -4.28 -10.01 14.56
CA GLY A 379 -3.31 -10.75 15.38
C GLY A 379 -1.86 -10.46 15.00
N MET A 380 -1.57 -10.34 13.69
CA MET A 380 -0.27 -9.93 13.15
C MET A 380 0.08 -8.49 13.53
N ILE A 381 -0.88 -7.57 13.44
CA ILE A 381 -0.72 -6.16 13.86
C ILE A 381 -0.40 -6.08 15.36
N ASP A 382 -1.13 -6.81 16.21
CA ASP A 382 -0.89 -6.87 17.66
C ASP A 382 0.51 -7.45 17.97
N ALA A 383 0.94 -8.48 17.24
CA ALA A 383 2.25 -9.10 17.40
C ALA A 383 3.40 -8.16 16.97
N ILE A 384 3.27 -7.48 15.83
CA ILE A 384 4.27 -6.52 15.34
C ILE A 384 4.35 -5.29 16.26
N ALA A 385 3.22 -4.79 16.76
CA ALA A 385 3.23 -3.73 17.76
C ALA A 385 3.89 -4.18 19.08
N THR A 386 3.73 -5.44 19.47
CA THR A 386 4.40 -6.02 20.65
C THR A 386 5.91 -6.10 20.43
N ARG A 387 6.37 -6.48 19.23
CA ARG A 387 7.79 -6.44 18.85
C ARG A 387 8.36 -5.03 18.96
N ALA A 388 7.64 -4.02 18.45
CA ALA A 388 8.04 -2.62 18.56
C ALA A 388 8.10 -2.14 20.02
N LEU A 389 7.09 -2.49 20.84
CA LEU A 389 7.03 -2.11 22.25
C LEU A 389 8.22 -2.65 23.06
N ASN A 390 8.60 -3.90 22.80
CA ASN A 390 9.70 -4.58 23.48
C ASN A 390 11.08 -4.15 22.97
N GLY A 391 11.14 -3.40 21.87
CA GLY A 391 12.38 -2.88 21.30
C GLY A 391 12.91 -1.60 21.98
N PRO A 392 14.15 -1.19 21.66
CA PRO A 392 14.70 0.11 22.04
C PRO A 392 13.83 1.29 21.59
N LYS A 393 13.96 2.45 22.24
CA LYS A 393 13.18 3.66 21.87
C LYS A 393 13.48 4.12 20.43
N ASP A 394 14.75 4.07 20.09
CA ASP A 394 15.37 4.43 18.82
C ASP A 394 15.47 3.25 17.85
N GLN A 395 14.72 2.16 18.09
CA GLN A 395 14.74 0.97 17.25
C GLN A 395 14.67 1.31 15.76
N LYS A 396 15.63 0.76 15.00
CA LYS A 396 15.53 0.64 13.54
C LYS A 396 14.40 -0.33 13.23
N ALA A 397 13.26 0.21 12.82
CA ALA A 397 12.12 -0.60 12.42
C ALA A 397 12.44 -1.36 11.13
N LEU A 398 12.04 -2.63 11.05
CA LEU A 398 11.94 -3.29 9.75
C LEU A 398 10.95 -2.50 8.89
N TYR A 399 11.26 -2.33 7.61
CA TYR A 399 10.43 -1.50 6.74
C TYR A 399 8.98 -2.02 6.68
N GLY A 400 8.78 -3.33 6.52
CA GLY A 400 7.47 -3.96 6.49
C GLY A 400 6.67 -3.78 7.79
N ASP A 401 7.33 -3.75 8.95
CA ASP A 401 6.66 -3.46 10.23
C ASP A 401 6.15 -2.02 10.26
N ASN A 402 7.00 -1.08 9.82
CA ASN A 402 6.61 0.32 9.74
C ASN A 402 5.48 0.51 8.72
N ALA A 403 5.56 -0.15 7.56
CA ALA A 403 4.53 -0.14 6.54
C ALA A 403 3.19 -0.65 7.09
N LEU A 404 3.18 -1.83 7.73
CA LEU A 404 1.95 -2.38 8.32
C LEU A 404 1.31 -1.45 9.34
N LEU A 405 2.11 -0.90 10.27
CA LEU A 405 1.57 -0.03 11.31
C LEU A 405 1.09 1.32 10.75
N VAL A 406 1.80 1.92 9.80
CA VAL A 406 1.36 3.13 9.10
C VAL A 406 0.07 2.90 8.32
N VAL A 407 -0.07 1.73 7.69
CA VAL A 407 -1.28 1.34 6.95
C VAL A 407 -2.50 1.25 7.89
N CYS A 408 -2.34 0.98 9.19
CA CYS A 408 -3.43 1.08 10.18
C CYS A 408 -4.09 2.46 10.16
N VAL A 409 -3.30 3.53 10.07
CA VAL A 409 -3.83 4.90 10.02
C VAL A 409 -4.33 5.23 8.63
N TRP A 410 -3.51 4.94 7.60
CA TRP A 410 -3.85 5.25 6.22
C TRP A 410 -5.19 4.67 5.82
N ASN A 411 -5.46 3.38 6.06
CA ASN A 411 -6.72 2.76 5.64
C ASN A 411 -7.94 3.24 6.42
N ILE A 412 -7.84 3.29 7.75
CA ILE A 412 -9.00 3.59 8.62
C ILE A 412 -9.43 5.04 8.47
N PHE A 413 -8.47 5.95 8.31
CA PHE A 413 -8.70 7.38 8.15
C PHE A 413 -8.60 7.81 6.68
N ASN A 414 -8.73 6.85 5.75
CA ASN A 414 -8.68 7.14 4.33
C ASN A 414 -9.96 7.80 3.84
N VAL A 415 -9.85 9.09 3.54
CA VAL A 415 -10.93 9.84 2.91
C VAL A 415 -11.25 9.36 1.49
N ARG A 416 -10.27 8.79 0.76
CA ARG A 416 -10.38 8.30 -0.62
C ARG A 416 -11.32 7.11 -0.75
N TYR A 417 -11.24 6.19 0.21
CA TYR A 417 -12.04 4.97 0.25
C TYR A 417 -13.29 5.09 1.11
N ARG A 418 -13.61 6.30 1.59
CA ARG A 418 -14.84 6.60 2.32
C ARG A 418 -15.05 5.65 3.52
N ALA A 419 -13.99 5.27 4.22
CA ALA A 419 -13.99 4.15 5.17
C ALA A 419 -15.08 4.31 6.26
N TRP A 420 -15.16 5.48 6.89
CA TRP A 420 -16.16 5.76 7.93
C TRP A 420 -17.58 5.94 7.37
N GLU A 421 -17.73 6.55 6.20
CA GLU A 421 -19.04 6.68 5.55
C GLU A 421 -19.62 5.31 5.21
N ARG A 422 -18.79 4.45 4.61
CA ARG A 422 -19.14 3.08 4.29
C ARG A 422 -19.40 2.27 5.55
N PHE A 423 -18.58 2.39 6.58
CA PHE A 423 -18.78 1.65 7.81
C PHE A 423 -20.15 1.91 8.45
N VAL A 424 -20.59 3.17 8.48
CA VAL A 424 -21.93 3.54 8.97
C VAL A 424 -23.02 2.96 8.06
N LYS A 425 -22.94 3.21 6.74
CA LYS A 425 -23.97 2.77 5.78
C LYS A 425 -24.09 1.24 5.71
N CYS A 426 -22.96 0.54 5.56
CA CYS A 426 -22.88 -0.93 5.51
C CYS A 426 -23.46 -1.54 6.79
N THR A 427 -23.08 -1.04 7.96
CA THR A 427 -23.60 -1.58 9.23
C THR A 427 -25.11 -1.38 9.35
N ARG A 428 -25.65 -0.23 8.94
CA ARG A 428 -27.12 -0.01 8.96
C ARG A 428 -27.83 -0.97 8.02
N MET A 429 -27.34 -1.13 6.79
CA MET A 429 -27.93 -2.07 5.83
C MET A 429 -27.88 -3.51 6.35
N LEU A 430 -26.78 -3.95 6.95
CA LEU A 430 -26.67 -5.26 7.57
C LEU A 430 -27.66 -5.46 8.73
N ARG A 431 -27.94 -4.40 9.51
CA ARG A 431 -28.93 -4.46 10.61
C ARG A 431 -30.37 -4.53 10.10
N MET A 432 -30.66 -3.94 8.95
CA MET A 432 -31.99 -3.97 8.31
C MET A 432 -32.26 -5.27 7.53
N SER A 433 -31.19 -5.93 7.07
CA SER A 433 -31.24 -7.20 6.36
C SER A 433 -31.82 -8.33 7.22
N LYS A 434 -32.55 -9.25 6.58
CA LYS A 434 -33.12 -10.45 7.23
C LYS A 434 -32.22 -11.68 7.05
N SER A 435 -31.09 -11.54 6.36
CA SER A 435 -30.16 -12.63 6.08
C SER A 435 -29.42 -13.10 7.34
N LYS A 436 -29.29 -14.43 7.48
CA LYS A 436 -28.43 -15.03 8.51
C LYS A 436 -26.96 -14.65 8.32
N VAL A 437 -26.53 -14.40 7.09
CA VAL A 437 -25.17 -13.95 6.76
C VAL A 437 -24.93 -12.57 7.38
N SER A 438 -25.85 -11.62 7.17
CA SER A 438 -25.77 -10.28 7.77
C SER A 438 -25.69 -10.32 9.29
N ALA A 439 -26.55 -11.11 9.94
CA ALA A 439 -26.50 -11.29 11.39
C ALA A 439 -25.16 -11.91 11.85
N GLY A 440 -24.61 -12.85 11.07
CA GLY A 440 -23.30 -13.45 11.31
C GLY A 440 -22.16 -12.44 11.23
N ILE A 441 -22.16 -11.56 10.21
CA ILE A 441 -21.16 -10.49 10.04
C ILE A 441 -21.17 -9.56 11.26
N LEU A 442 -22.35 -9.05 11.63
CA LEU A 442 -22.50 -8.15 12.77
C LEU A 442 -22.04 -8.81 14.08
N LYS A 443 -22.36 -10.10 14.27
CA LYS A 443 -21.93 -10.87 15.44
C LYS A 443 -20.40 -11.00 15.50
N ARG A 444 -19.75 -11.36 14.40
CA ARG A 444 -18.27 -11.51 14.35
C ARG A 444 -17.57 -10.18 14.58
N ALA A 445 -18.09 -9.10 14.00
CA ALA A 445 -17.59 -7.73 14.23
C ALA A 445 -17.66 -7.30 15.70
N GLN A 446 -18.63 -7.80 16.48
CA GLN A 446 -18.75 -7.57 17.93
C GLN A 446 -17.88 -8.49 18.78
N GLN A 447 -17.72 -9.75 18.37
CA GLN A 447 -16.94 -10.72 19.14
C GLN A 447 -15.47 -10.34 19.21
N GLY A 448 -14.93 -9.70 18.15
CA GLY A 448 -13.57 -9.21 18.12
C GLY A 448 -12.54 -10.33 18.30
N LEU A 449 -12.72 -11.46 17.60
CA LEU A 449 -11.83 -12.61 17.70
C LEU A 449 -10.52 -12.38 16.93
N VAL A 450 -9.39 -12.84 17.45
CA VAL A 450 -8.08 -12.77 16.78
C VAL A 450 -7.47 -14.16 16.66
N LEU A 451 -6.72 -14.37 15.58
CA LEU A 451 -5.86 -15.53 15.42
C LEU A 451 -4.43 -15.09 15.74
N ILE A 452 -3.89 -15.54 16.88
CA ILE A 452 -2.53 -15.19 17.29
C ILE A 452 -1.54 -15.87 16.34
N PRO A 453 -0.60 -15.13 15.74
CA PRO A 453 0.39 -15.72 14.86
C PRO A 453 1.34 -16.63 15.65
N LYS A 454 1.86 -17.67 14.98
CA LYS A 454 2.81 -18.61 15.60
C LYS A 454 4.19 -17.97 15.80
N ASN A 455 4.69 -17.29 14.76
CA ASN A 455 5.95 -16.54 14.77
C ASN A 455 5.88 -15.41 13.74
N LEU A 456 6.74 -14.40 13.86
CA LEU A 456 6.89 -13.29 12.90
C LEU A 456 8.00 -13.52 11.86
N ASP A 457 8.81 -14.56 12.01
CA ASP A 457 9.94 -14.87 11.10
C ASP A 457 9.66 -16.07 10.18
N GLU A 458 8.42 -16.55 10.15
CA GLU A 458 7.99 -17.59 9.20
C GLU A 458 7.90 -17.05 7.76
N SER A 459 7.94 -17.95 6.77
CA SER A 459 7.78 -17.54 5.37
C SER A 459 6.35 -17.07 5.11
N ILE A 460 6.17 -16.24 4.06
CA ILE A 460 4.83 -15.78 3.65
C ILE A 460 3.91 -16.98 3.36
N GLY A 461 4.41 -17.96 2.61
CA GLY A 461 3.66 -19.16 2.23
C GLY A 461 3.17 -19.94 3.44
N GLU A 462 4.06 -20.27 4.38
CA GLU A 462 3.69 -21.02 5.60
C GLU A 462 2.68 -20.27 6.46
N ALA A 463 2.86 -18.95 6.61
CA ALA A 463 1.96 -18.10 7.39
C ALA A 463 0.56 -18.07 6.77
N PHE A 464 0.50 -17.91 5.44
CA PHE A 464 -0.75 -17.76 4.70
C PHE A 464 -1.45 -19.11 4.50
N GLU A 465 -0.75 -20.19 4.21
CA GLU A 465 -1.32 -21.53 4.14
C GLU A 465 -1.99 -21.91 5.47
N ARG A 466 -1.32 -21.62 6.60
CA ARG A 466 -1.94 -21.82 7.91
C ARG A 466 -3.19 -20.96 8.08
N LEU A 467 -3.17 -19.70 7.64
CA LEU A 467 -4.37 -18.87 7.68
C LEU A 467 -5.55 -19.52 6.92
N LEU A 468 -5.26 -20.16 5.80
CA LEU A 468 -6.25 -20.73 4.90
C LEU A 468 -6.81 -22.08 5.36
N ASP A 469 -6.30 -22.66 6.46
CA ASP A 469 -6.86 -23.88 7.06
C ASP A 469 -8.12 -23.55 7.91
N PRO A 470 -9.32 -24.03 7.51
CA PRO A 470 -10.56 -23.80 8.24
C PRO A 470 -10.54 -24.30 9.69
N ALA A 471 -9.70 -25.29 10.04
CA ALA A 471 -9.58 -25.79 11.41
C ALA A 471 -9.11 -24.69 12.39
N ASN A 472 -8.39 -23.68 11.88
CA ASN A 472 -7.91 -22.56 12.71
C ASN A 472 -9.03 -21.61 13.16
N ALA A 473 -10.23 -21.69 12.59
CA ALA A 473 -11.38 -20.94 13.10
C ALA A 473 -11.70 -21.26 14.56
N SER A 474 -11.48 -22.52 14.98
CA SER A 474 -11.66 -22.96 16.37
C SER A 474 -10.55 -22.49 17.33
N LYS A 475 -9.43 -22.00 16.81
CA LYS A 475 -8.27 -21.53 17.58
C LYS A 475 -8.29 -20.01 17.82
N MET A 476 -9.22 -19.29 17.19
CA MET A 476 -9.36 -17.86 17.42
C MET A 476 -9.81 -17.58 18.87
N VAL A 477 -9.22 -16.56 19.47
CA VAL A 477 -9.52 -16.16 20.86
C VAL A 477 -10.13 -14.77 20.90
N ASN A 478 -10.84 -14.44 21.98
CA ASN A 478 -11.34 -13.08 22.16
C ASN A 478 -10.15 -12.13 22.33
N ARG A 479 -10.04 -11.07 21.53
CA ARG A 479 -8.92 -10.12 21.63
C ARG A 479 -8.76 -9.55 23.04
N LYS A 480 -9.84 -9.39 23.81
CA LYS A 480 -9.78 -8.94 25.21
C LYS A 480 -8.92 -9.82 26.11
N SER A 481 -8.72 -11.10 25.80
CA SER A 481 -7.85 -11.98 26.59
C SER A 481 -6.35 -11.68 26.40
N CYS A 482 -5.98 -10.93 25.37
CA CYS A 482 -4.60 -10.56 25.05
C CYS A 482 -4.34 -9.05 24.99
N THR A 483 -5.33 -8.22 25.34
CA THR A 483 -5.24 -6.75 25.33
C THR A 483 -5.65 -6.14 26.67
N ALA A 484 -5.24 -4.90 26.92
CA ALA A 484 -5.66 -4.07 28.03
C ALA A 484 -6.61 -2.94 27.56
N ASP A 485 -7.43 -2.46 28.50
CA ASP A 485 -8.32 -1.32 28.32
C ASP A 485 -7.60 -0.01 28.71
N TYR A 486 -7.64 0.97 27.82
CA TYR A 486 -7.02 2.27 28.00
C TYR A 486 -8.06 3.38 27.99
N GLN A 487 -8.08 4.17 29.06
CA GLN A 487 -8.95 5.33 29.19
C GLN A 487 -8.38 6.51 28.39
N ILE A 488 -9.14 7.01 27.42
CA ILE A 488 -8.72 8.13 26.57
C ILE A 488 -9.08 9.45 27.26
N SER A 489 -8.25 10.46 27.00
CA SER A 489 -8.45 11.83 27.47
C SER A 489 -9.73 12.46 26.92
N ASP A 490 -10.19 13.51 27.58
CA ASP A 490 -11.25 14.37 27.07
C ASP A 490 -10.87 14.94 25.70
N PRO A 491 -11.67 14.71 24.64
CA PRO A 491 -11.34 15.19 23.30
C PRO A 491 -11.53 16.71 23.15
N ALA A 492 -12.25 17.40 24.04
CA ALA A 492 -12.78 18.75 23.77
C ALA A 492 -11.73 19.79 23.36
N GLU A 493 -10.58 19.81 24.06
CA GLU A 493 -9.49 20.74 23.73
C GLU A 493 -8.88 20.42 22.36
N HIS A 494 -8.62 19.15 22.08
CA HIS A 494 -8.04 18.71 20.81
C HIS A 494 -9.00 18.89 19.63
N LEU A 495 -10.31 18.65 19.82
CA LEU A 495 -11.31 18.89 18.77
C LEU A 495 -11.36 20.38 18.39
N LYS A 496 -11.28 21.27 19.39
CA LYS A 496 -11.23 22.71 19.17
C LYS A 496 -9.92 23.13 18.48
N GLU A 497 -8.79 22.61 18.95
CA GLU A 497 -7.47 22.90 18.37
C GLU A 497 -7.39 22.50 16.89
N TYR A 498 -7.94 21.35 16.52
CA TYR A 498 -7.89 20.82 15.16
C TYR A 498 -9.16 21.11 14.34
N THR A 499 -10.03 22.01 14.79
CA THR A 499 -11.25 22.43 14.06
C THR A 499 -12.15 21.25 13.65
N VAL A 500 -12.35 20.29 14.56
CA VAL A 500 -13.21 19.13 14.37
C VAL A 500 -14.60 19.44 14.93
N ASP A 501 -15.40 20.13 14.15
CA ASP A 501 -16.74 20.56 14.54
C ASP A 501 -17.77 19.44 14.36
N ALA A 502 -18.83 19.45 15.16
CA ALA A 502 -19.96 18.54 15.01
C ALA A 502 -20.71 18.80 13.69
N PRO A 503 -21.23 17.76 13.01
CA PRO A 503 -22.06 17.95 11.83
C PRO A 503 -23.41 18.57 12.19
N GLU A 504 -24.03 19.26 11.22
CA GLU A 504 -25.41 19.71 11.33
C GLU A 504 -26.38 18.51 11.25
N LEU A 505 -27.19 18.32 12.29
CA LEU A 505 -28.13 17.21 12.44
C LEU A 505 -29.52 17.72 12.78
N CYS A 506 -30.53 16.86 12.63
CA CYS A 506 -31.89 17.18 13.08
C CYS A 506 -31.94 17.27 14.61
N GLU A 507 -32.91 18.03 15.15
CA GLU A 507 -33.06 18.29 16.59
C GLU A 507 -33.02 17.01 17.45
N LYS A 508 -33.62 15.92 16.96
CA LYS A 508 -33.68 14.63 17.67
C LYS A 508 -32.33 13.90 17.73
N CYS A 509 -31.47 14.10 16.73
CA CYS A 509 -30.17 13.43 16.64
C CYS A 509 -29.05 14.26 17.26
N THR A 510 -29.17 15.59 17.30
CA THR A 510 -28.10 16.50 17.76
C THR A 510 -27.67 16.24 19.20
N SER A 511 -28.61 16.23 20.16
CA SER A 511 -28.25 16.07 21.57
C SER A 511 -27.63 14.69 21.88
N PRO A 512 -28.23 13.56 21.43
CA PRO A 512 -27.61 12.24 21.62
C PRO A 512 -26.25 12.11 20.91
N PHE A 513 -26.10 12.69 19.72
CA PHE A 513 -24.81 12.71 19.02
C PHE A 513 -23.74 13.43 19.86
N LEU A 514 -24.04 14.63 20.35
CA LEU A 514 -23.07 15.41 21.16
C LEU A 514 -22.70 14.68 22.45
N GLN A 515 -23.64 14.00 23.09
CA GLN A 515 -23.37 13.16 24.26
C GLN A 515 -22.40 12.01 23.95
N ALA A 516 -22.52 11.37 22.78
CA ALA A 516 -21.60 10.32 22.36
C ALA A 516 -20.24 10.90 21.92
N PHE A 517 -20.26 11.94 21.10
CA PHE A 517 -19.08 12.57 20.50
C PHE A 517 -18.15 13.18 21.56
N LEU A 518 -18.70 13.97 22.48
CA LEU A 518 -17.98 14.67 23.55
C LEU A 518 -17.85 13.84 24.84
N LYS A 519 -18.11 12.52 24.77
CA LYS A 519 -18.04 11.66 25.95
C LYS A 519 -16.64 11.68 26.58
N HIS A 520 -16.58 12.04 27.87
CA HIS A 520 -15.33 12.13 28.65
C HIS A 520 -14.76 10.76 29.09
N THR A 521 -15.51 9.67 28.91
CA THR A 521 -15.09 8.32 29.29
C THR A 521 -15.16 7.36 28.10
N ASP A 522 -14.09 7.31 27.33
CA ASP A 522 -13.91 6.34 26.24
C ASP A 522 -12.77 5.36 26.48
N VAL A 523 -12.93 4.13 25.99
CA VAL A 523 -11.96 3.04 26.16
C VAL A 523 -11.50 2.55 24.80
N ILE A 524 -10.19 2.39 24.65
CA ILE A 524 -9.56 1.70 23.51
C ILE A 524 -8.87 0.44 24.02
N GLN A 525 -9.01 -0.64 23.26
CA GLN A 525 -8.40 -1.92 23.59
C GLN A 525 -7.14 -2.13 22.75
N ALA A 526 -6.01 -2.39 23.38
CA ALA A 526 -4.71 -2.52 22.73
C ALA A 526 -3.79 -3.46 23.52
N ILE A 527 -2.66 -3.91 22.94
CA ILE A 527 -1.64 -4.66 23.67
C ILE A 527 -1.25 -3.96 24.99
N PRO A 528 -0.94 -4.70 26.06
CA PRO A 528 -0.54 -4.10 27.32
C PRO A 528 0.79 -3.35 27.21
N GLY A 529 0.95 -2.27 27.98
CA GLY A 529 2.20 -1.49 28.08
C GLY A 529 2.31 -0.27 27.16
N ILE A 530 1.25 0.13 26.44
CA ILE A 530 1.27 1.37 25.63
C ILE A 530 1.62 2.60 26.49
N PRO A 531 2.62 3.43 26.07
CA PRO A 531 3.01 4.62 26.81
C PRO A 531 1.90 5.65 26.95
N ALA A 532 1.81 6.32 28.11
CA ALA A 532 0.84 7.37 28.37
C ALA A 532 0.89 8.52 27.34
N LEU A 533 2.09 8.87 26.85
CA LEU A 533 2.27 9.87 25.79
C LEU A 533 1.52 9.50 24.51
N VAL A 534 1.41 8.21 24.18
CA VAL A 534 0.64 7.73 23.03
C VAL A 534 -0.86 7.74 23.35
N VAL A 535 -1.25 7.18 24.50
CA VAL A 535 -2.66 7.04 24.91
C VAL A 535 -3.37 8.39 24.99
N HIS A 536 -2.68 9.41 25.52
CA HIS A 536 -3.23 10.75 25.75
C HIS A 536 -2.86 11.76 24.67
N SER A 537 -2.42 11.29 23.49
CA SER A 537 -2.06 12.16 22.38
C SER A 537 -3.30 12.73 21.66
N ALA A 538 -3.14 13.89 21.02
CA ALA A 538 -4.19 14.52 20.22
C ALA A 538 -4.74 13.60 19.10
N PRO A 539 -3.91 12.86 18.33
CA PRO A 539 -4.40 11.99 17.25
C PRO A 539 -5.34 10.91 17.73
N VAL A 540 -4.99 10.28 18.84
CA VAL A 540 -5.81 9.22 19.45
C VAL A 540 -7.14 9.80 19.97
N SER A 541 -7.10 10.97 20.59
CA SER A 541 -8.29 11.64 21.13
C SER A 541 -9.29 12.02 20.02
N ILE A 542 -8.78 12.57 18.91
CA ILE A 542 -9.58 12.92 17.73
C ILE A 542 -10.16 11.66 17.06
N ALA A 543 -9.31 10.66 16.82
CA ALA A 543 -9.72 9.38 16.23
C ALA A 543 -10.82 8.69 17.06
N ALA A 544 -10.68 8.67 18.39
CA ALA A 544 -11.68 8.12 19.29
C ALA A 544 -13.02 8.89 19.21
N ALA A 545 -12.98 10.22 19.08
CA ALA A 545 -14.18 11.04 18.93
C ALA A 545 -14.94 10.77 17.62
N ILE A 546 -14.22 10.71 16.50
CA ILE A 546 -14.78 10.34 15.18
C ILE A 546 -15.45 8.97 15.27
N ARG A 547 -14.75 7.99 15.87
CA ARG A 547 -15.33 6.65 16.12
C ARG A 547 -16.62 6.73 16.91
N ARG A 548 -16.66 7.43 18.05
CA ARG A 548 -17.87 7.51 18.89
C ARG A 548 -19.06 8.09 18.10
N GLY A 549 -18.84 9.15 17.33
CA GLY A 549 -19.86 9.72 16.46
C GLY A 549 -20.38 8.70 15.43
N CYS A 550 -19.48 7.99 14.75
CA CYS A 550 -19.85 6.95 13.79
C CYS A 550 -20.54 5.75 14.44
N LEU A 551 -20.12 5.33 15.64
CA LEU A 551 -20.78 4.27 16.41
C LEU A 551 -22.22 4.65 16.77
N PHE A 552 -22.45 5.91 17.18
CA PHE A 552 -23.80 6.44 17.42
C PHE A 552 -24.66 6.40 16.15
N ALA A 553 -24.10 6.81 15.00
CA ALA A 553 -24.81 6.83 13.72
C ALA A 553 -25.32 5.44 13.26
N MET A 554 -24.72 4.36 13.76
CA MET A 554 -25.18 3.00 13.47
C MET A 554 -26.39 2.59 14.30
N THR A 555 -26.70 3.28 15.40
CA THR A 555 -27.79 2.93 16.32
C THR A 555 -29.18 3.23 15.74
N GLY A 556 -30.22 2.66 16.37
CA GLY A 556 -31.62 2.99 16.06
C GLY A 556 -32.06 4.36 16.57
N GLU A 557 -31.26 5.03 17.41
CA GLU A 557 -31.54 6.38 17.92
C GLU A 557 -31.25 7.46 16.87
N CYS A 558 -30.36 7.17 15.91
CA CYS A 558 -30.04 8.06 14.80
C CYS A 558 -30.90 7.72 13.57
N CYS A 559 -31.55 8.73 12.99
CA CYS A 559 -32.30 8.55 11.74
C CYS A 559 -31.34 8.35 10.55
N ASP A 560 -31.81 7.71 9.47
CA ASP A 560 -30.98 7.40 8.30
C ASP A 560 -30.32 8.62 7.66
N ALA A 561 -31.05 9.73 7.57
CA ALA A 561 -30.53 10.99 7.03
C ALA A 561 -29.35 11.52 7.85
N CYS A 562 -29.50 11.57 9.18
CA CYS A 562 -28.42 12.00 10.07
C CYS A 562 -27.27 11.00 10.10
N ALA A 563 -27.55 9.69 10.00
CA ALA A 563 -26.50 8.68 9.96
C ALA A 563 -25.63 8.81 8.71
N CYS A 564 -26.23 9.06 7.54
CA CYS A 564 -25.48 9.34 6.31
C CYS A 564 -24.61 10.59 6.46
N GLN A 565 -25.16 11.65 7.03
CA GLN A 565 -24.44 12.90 7.29
C GLN A 565 -23.26 12.69 8.24
N ILE A 566 -23.45 11.95 9.33
CA ILE A 566 -22.37 11.60 10.28
C ILE A 566 -21.31 10.73 9.62
N GLY A 567 -21.69 9.74 8.79
CA GLY A 567 -20.72 8.92 8.06
C GLY A 567 -19.84 9.75 7.12
N LEU A 568 -20.45 10.64 6.34
CA LEU A 568 -19.73 11.55 5.45
C LEU A 568 -18.85 12.55 6.22
N TRP A 569 -19.36 13.09 7.32
CA TRP A 569 -18.62 13.95 8.24
C TRP A 569 -17.41 13.24 8.84
N GLY A 570 -17.60 12.03 9.38
CA GLY A 570 -16.52 11.25 9.99
C GLY A 570 -15.43 10.91 9.00
N ASN A 571 -15.81 10.63 7.75
CA ASN A 571 -14.86 10.52 6.66
C ASN A 571 -14.08 11.82 6.47
N ARG A 572 -14.74 12.96 6.25
CA ARG A 572 -14.05 14.26 6.05
C ARG A 572 -13.15 14.68 7.22
N MET A 573 -13.57 14.42 8.46
CA MET A 573 -12.77 14.76 9.65
C MET A 573 -11.60 13.79 9.89
N SER A 574 -11.53 12.68 9.16
CA SER A 574 -10.42 11.73 9.27
C SER A 574 -9.07 12.38 8.94
N ASP A 575 -9.04 13.34 8.02
CA ASP A 575 -7.84 14.12 7.71
C ASP A 575 -7.29 14.84 8.95
N LYS A 576 -8.14 15.33 9.85
CA LYS A 576 -7.70 16.02 11.08
C LYS A 576 -6.98 15.07 12.04
N ALA A 577 -7.42 13.80 12.11
CA ALA A 577 -6.71 12.77 12.87
C ALA A 577 -5.32 12.51 12.27
N VAL A 578 -5.23 12.42 10.94
CA VAL A 578 -3.95 12.23 10.23
C VAL A 578 -3.02 13.45 10.40
N ILE A 579 -3.52 14.67 10.22
CA ILE A 579 -2.76 15.91 10.39
C ILE A 579 -2.19 16.00 11.80
N SER A 580 -3.02 15.73 12.82
CA SER A 580 -2.54 15.74 14.21
C SER A 580 -1.42 14.71 14.45
N LEU A 581 -1.49 13.55 13.78
CA LEU A 581 -0.45 12.52 13.87
C LEU A 581 0.85 13.03 13.23
N MET A 582 0.76 13.69 12.07
CA MET A 582 1.91 14.31 11.42
C MET A 582 2.56 15.39 12.31
N THR A 583 1.76 16.18 13.02
CA THR A 583 2.24 17.23 13.92
C THR A 583 3.05 16.68 15.10
N VAL A 584 2.67 15.51 15.64
CA VAL A 584 3.37 14.91 16.80
C VAL A 584 4.54 14.00 16.42
N GLU A 585 4.65 13.57 15.16
CA GLU A 585 5.75 12.72 14.67
C GLU A 585 7.16 13.22 15.04
N PRO A 586 7.49 14.52 14.89
CA PRO A 586 8.86 15.00 15.11
C PRO A 586 9.32 14.89 16.57
N ILE A 587 8.39 14.88 17.52
CA ILE A 587 8.69 14.78 18.96
C ILE A 587 8.61 13.35 19.49
N MET A 588 8.16 12.39 18.68
CA MET A 588 8.10 10.98 19.05
C MET A 588 9.38 10.23 18.64
N SER A 589 9.83 9.32 19.51
CA SER A 589 10.82 8.30 19.11
C SER A 589 10.25 7.34 18.06
N SER A 590 11.10 6.57 17.38
CA SER A 590 10.66 5.57 16.39
C SER A 590 9.65 4.59 16.98
N ARG A 591 9.91 4.12 18.21
CA ARG A 591 8.98 3.24 18.92
C ARG A 591 7.64 3.90 19.23
N GLU A 592 7.65 5.13 19.73
CA GLU A 592 6.41 5.86 20.07
C GLU A 592 5.58 6.14 18.82
N TRP A 593 6.22 6.47 17.70
CA TRP A 593 5.57 6.65 16.41
C TRP A 593 4.83 5.40 15.95
N LEU A 594 5.51 4.24 15.94
CA LEU A 594 4.92 2.96 15.56
C LEU A 594 3.73 2.60 16.46
N LEU A 595 3.89 2.79 17.78
CA LEU A 595 2.84 2.52 18.74
C LEU A 595 1.66 3.48 18.61
N CYS A 596 1.89 4.76 18.24
CA CYS A 596 0.82 5.72 18.01
C CYS A 596 -0.02 5.33 16.78
N ASN A 597 0.64 4.94 15.69
CA ASN A 597 0.00 4.41 14.49
C ASN A 597 -0.87 3.17 14.80
N TYR A 598 -0.29 2.20 15.50
CA TYR A 598 -0.99 1.01 15.97
C TYR A 598 -2.20 1.34 16.85
N PHE A 599 -2.03 2.26 17.81
CA PHE A 599 -3.07 2.61 18.78
C PHE A 599 -4.22 3.37 18.13
N MET A 600 -3.94 4.23 17.15
CA MET A 600 -4.97 4.81 16.29
C MET A 600 -5.70 3.74 15.48
N GLY A 601 -5.01 2.71 14.98
CA GLY A 601 -5.65 1.56 14.33
C GLY A 601 -6.63 0.82 15.24
N CYS A 602 -6.28 0.67 16.52
CA CYS A 602 -7.12 0.01 17.52
C CYS A 602 -8.50 0.66 17.72
N VAL A 603 -8.65 1.94 17.35
CA VAL A 603 -9.93 2.66 17.33
C VAL A 603 -10.94 1.91 16.46
N ALA A 604 -10.54 1.35 15.31
CA ALA A 604 -11.46 0.63 14.43
C ALA A 604 -11.57 -0.87 14.71
N PHE A 605 -10.82 -1.41 15.68
CA PHE A 605 -10.84 -2.84 16.00
C PHE A 605 -11.85 -3.20 17.09
N SER A 606 -12.25 -2.24 17.92
CA SER A 606 -13.14 -2.43 19.08
C SER A 606 -13.93 -1.15 19.38
N PRO A 607 -15.18 -1.23 19.89
CA PRO A 607 -15.95 -2.45 20.22
C PRO A 607 -16.64 -3.10 19.03
N PHE A 608 -16.56 -2.48 17.85
CA PHE A 608 -17.19 -2.97 16.63
C PHE A 608 -16.17 -2.88 15.50
N ARG A 609 -15.72 -4.04 15.03
CA ARG A 609 -14.58 -4.15 14.10
C ARG A 609 -14.96 -3.72 12.68
N MET A 610 -14.34 -2.65 12.19
CA MET A 610 -14.63 -2.07 10.87
C MET A 610 -14.28 -3.02 9.73
N ILE A 611 -13.09 -3.62 9.76
CA ILE A 611 -12.60 -4.49 8.68
C ILE A 611 -13.50 -5.71 8.43
N SER A 612 -14.11 -6.29 9.47
CA SER A 612 -15.07 -7.38 9.32
C SER A 612 -16.35 -6.92 8.65
N VAL A 613 -16.81 -5.70 8.94
CA VAL A 613 -18.00 -5.15 8.30
C VAL A 613 -17.72 -4.87 6.83
N LEU A 614 -16.68 -4.09 6.53
CA LEU A 614 -16.40 -3.62 5.17
C LEU A 614 -16.08 -4.79 4.24
N ALA A 615 -15.12 -5.64 4.61
CA ALA A 615 -14.70 -6.76 3.76
C ALA A 615 -15.86 -7.73 3.49
N ASN A 616 -16.64 -8.09 4.51
CA ASN A 616 -17.76 -9.00 4.33
C ASN A 616 -18.92 -8.34 3.59
N PHE A 617 -19.19 -7.05 3.80
CA PHE A 617 -20.22 -6.34 3.05
C PHE A 617 -19.85 -6.29 1.57
N ASP A 618 -18.63 -5.88 1.25
CA ASP A 618 -18.16 -5.74 -0.13
C ASP A 618 -18.18 -7.07 -0.88
N LEU A 619 -17.76 -8.16 -0.23
CA LEU A 619 -17.73 -9.48 -0.86
C LEU A 619 -19.14 -10.01 -1.18
N ASN A 620 -20.12 -9.76 -0.29
CA ASN A 620 -21.43 -10.43 -0.30
C ASN A 620 -22.60 -9.54 -0.75
N ALA A 621 -22.48 -8.22 -0.76
CA ALA A 621 -23.59 -7.34 -1.16
C ALA A 621 -23.84 -7.38 -2.68
N ASP A 622 -25.10 -7.16 -3.10
CA ASP A 622 -25.43 -6.97 -4.52
C ASP A 622 -25.09 -5.53 -4.92
N ILE A 623 -23.86 -5.34 -5.39
CA ILE A 623 -23.29 -4.03 -5.73
C ILE A 623 -23.49 -3.76 -7.22
N SER A 624 -24.03 -2.58 -7.55
CA SER A 624 -24.10 -2.07 -8.91
C SER A 624 -23.39 -0.73 -9.03
N PHE A 625 -22.66 -0.53 -10.12
CA PHE A 625 -21.99 0.72 -10.46
C PHE A 625 -22.81 1.47 -11.51
N GLU A 626 -23.20 2.72 -11.23
CA GLU A 626 -23.83 3.59 -12.22
C GLU A 626 -22.77 4.21 -13.16
N ASP A 627 -23.17 4.56 -14.37
CA ASP A 627 -22.28 5.22 -15.33
C ASP A 627 -21.70 6.51 -14.73
N GLY A 628 -20.38 6.67 -14.80
CA GLY A 628 -19.66 7.80 -14.21
C GLY A 628 -19.48 7.74 -12.69
N ALA A 629 -20.00 6.72 -12.00
CA ALA A 629 -19.87 6.55 -10.55
C ALA A 629 -18.45 6.24 -10.06
N MET A 630 -17.57 5.84 -10.98
CA MET A 630 -16.14 5.63 -10.74
C MET A 630 -15.28 6.69 -11.46
N GLY A 631 -15.90 7.80 -11.89
CA GLY A 631 -15.24 8.89 -12.59
C GLY A 631 -14.92 8.58 -14.07
N VAL A 632 -14.50 9.64 -14.78
CA VAL A 632 -14.17 9.68 -16.22
C VAL A 632 -12.82 8.99 -16.54
N ARG A 633 -12.06 8.49 -15.54
CA ARG A 633 -10.59 8.32 -15.67
C ARG A 633 -9.93 7.13 -14.99
N ASP A 634 -10.66 6.13 -14.50
CA ASP A 634 -10.00 4.82 -14.29
C ASP A 634 -9.82 4.04 -15.61
N VAL A 635 -10.34 4.57 -16.73
CA VAL A 635 -9.78 4.57 -18.09
C VAL A 635 -10.02 5.98 -18.67
N ALA A 636 -9.02 6.66 -19.23
CA ALA A 636 -9.12 8.03 -19.73
C ALA A 636 -10.20 8.24 -20.83
N ASP A 637 -10.89 9.39 -20.84
CA ASP A 637 -11.07 10.31 -22.00
C ASP A 637 -11.97 11.49 -21.57
N CYS A 638 -11.65 12.77 -21.84
CA CYS A 638 -11.42 13.34 -23.17
C CYS A 638 -10.18 14.25 -23.21
#